data_AF-A0ABD2V000-F1
#
_entry.id   AF-A0ABD2V000-F1
#
_cell.length_a   1.000
_cell.length_b   1.000
_cell.length_c   1.000
_cell.angle_alpha   90.00
_cell.angle_beta   90.00
_cell.angle_gamma   90.00
#
_symmetry.space_group_name_H-M   'P 1'
#
loop_
_entity.id
_entity.type
_entity.pdbx_description
1 polymer ?
#
loop_
_entity_poly.entity_id
_entity_poly.type
_entity_poly.pdbx_seq_one_letter_code
_entity_poly.pdbx_strand_id
1 'polypeptide(L)'
;MLLLEVKEKSALCDRDSLPLSNEKTFYVLLLPVLEGSFRATLQGARSNELQICVESGDANVQTTNVSEVVFMNSGDNPFKLIKDSIKILENHMGTFKHIDNKKVPGHLDWFGWCTWDAFYTDVNPQGIKEGLERFMEGGCPPRFLIIDDGWQETYNDFQKEGEPFVEGSQFASRLTDIKENGKFRGLKQDIPCYDLQEFTNFIKESYGLKFVYVWHALLGYWGGLHPSSETMRKYNPKIEYPIQSPGNTGNLRDIAMDSLEKFGVGVIDPQRIFDFYNDLHSYLASCGVDGVKVDVQTLLETLGFGHGGRVALTGRYQEALEESIARNFGANNLICCMNHNSDSFYSSKRSAVARASEDFMPRDPNSQTLHIASVAFNSLLMGEIVVPDWDMFQSKHFTAKFHGAARAISGSTVYVSDEPDHHDFELLKKLVLPDGSILRARCSGRPTRDCLFIDPVMDGKNFLKIWNLNKLSGVIGAFNCQGAGNWPLKEGSENILASTSKPLTITGHISPLDIDYIGDIAGDDWTGDCAIYAFNSGSLSRLPKEGKIPVSLSTLECEVFTISPVKVYNSHHFAPIGLIDMYNSGGAIEGLLCSQLPSGCKIQIKTRGCGRFGAYSSSKPSYCTVKGEETKFNYNTEDGLLIIHLEGDCDAREIDVVY
;
A
#
# COMPACT_ATOMS: atom_id res chain seq x y z
N MET A 1 4.43 14.81 -9.52
CA MET A 1 3.08 15.23 -9.97
C MET A 1 2.78 16.60 -9.39
N LEU A 2 2.19 17.51 -10.16
CA LEU A 2 1.59 18.74 -9.66
C LEU A 2 0.10 18.73 -10.03
N LEU A 3 -0.77 18.80 -9.03
CA LEU A 3 -2.22 18.91 -9.20
C LEU A 3 -2.65 20.28 -8.70
N LEU A 4 -3.39 21.02 -9.53
CA LEU A 4 -3.86 22.36 -9.22
C LEU A 4 -5.39 22.37 -9.16
N GLU A 5 -5.95 23.00 -8.15
CA GLU A 5 -7.37 23.34 -8.08
C GLU A 5 -7.58 24.75 -8.62
N VAL A 6 -8.48 24.90 -9.59
CA VAL A 6 -8.82 26.19 -10.19
C VAL A 6 -10.30 26.47 -9.96
N LYS A 7 -10.59 27.64 -9.39
CA LYS A 7 -11.95 28.14 -9.12
C LYS A 7 -12.23 29.33 -10.01
N GLU A 8 -13.38 29.35 -10.67
CA GLU A 8 -13.76 30.32 -11.71
C GLU A 8 -13.58 31.81 -11.31
N LYS A 9 -13.59 32.14 -10.01
CA LYS A 9 -13.27 33.51 -9.51
C LYS A 9 -11.83 33.96 -9.76
N SER A 10 -10.88 33.07 -10.05
CA SER A 10 -9.46 33.43 -10.24
C SER A 10 -9.12 33.90 -11.65
N ALA A 11 -10.03 33.75 -12.63
CA ALA A 11 -9.74 34.01 -14.04
C ALA A 11 -10.24 35.37 -14.57
N LEU A 12 -11.13 36.07 -13.87
CA LEU A 12 -11.73 37.33 -14.33
C LEU A 12 -11.88 38.33 -13.16
N CYS A 13 -10.85 39.14 -12.92
CA CYS A 13 -11.02 40.37 -12.15
C CYS A 13 -11.57 41.47 -13.06
N ASP A 14 -12.87 41.42 -13.39
CA ASP A 14 -13.63 42.62 -13.75
C ASP A 14 -14.62 42.94 -12.63
N ARG A 15 -14.42 44.11 -12.03
CA ARG A 15 -15.28 44.68 -10.99
C ARG A 15 -16.61 45.02 -11.66
N ASP A 16 -17.63 44.19 -11.48
CA ASP A 16 -19.07 44.55 -11.45
C ASP A 16 -19.98 43.40 -11.94
N SER A 17 -19.87 42.21 -11.33
CA SER A 17 -20.93 41.20 -11.46
C SER A 17 -21.26 40.50 -10.14
N LEU A 18 -22.55 40.44 -9.84
CA LEU A 18 -23.16 39.81 -8.67
C LEU A 18 -22.81 38.31 -8.57
N PRO A 19 -22.76 37.72 -7.37
CA PRO A 19 -22.29 36.35 -7.18
C PRO A 19 -23.28 35.33 -7.79
N LEU A 20 -22.89 34.69 -8.89
CA LEU A 20 -23.55 33.48 -9.39
C LEU A 20 -23.18 32.28 -8.51
N SER A 21 -24.20 31.56 -8.07
CA SER A 21 -24.16 30.49 -7.07
C SER A 21 -23.79 29.11 -7.63
N ASN A 22 -22.69 28.99 -8.38
CA ASN A 22 -22.06 27.70 -8.72
C ASN A 22 -20.60 27.96 -9.11
N GLU A 23 -19.70 28.03 -8.14
CA GLU A 23 -18.26 28.03 -8.45
C GLU A 23 -17.92 26.70 -9.12
N LYS A 24 -17.69 26.71 -10.44
CA LYS A 24 -17.15 25.53 -11.12
C LYS A 24 -15.69 25.37 -10.72
N THR A 25 -15.41 24.33 -9.94
CA THR A 25 -14.06 23.87 -9.66
C THR A 25 -13.61 22.97 -10.80
N PHE A 26 -12.41 23.20 -11.32
CA PHE A 26 -11.74 22.27 -12.22
C PHE A 26 -10.29 22.07 -11.77
N TYR A 27 -9.69 20.99 -12.24
CA TYR A 27 -8.36 20.56 -11.87
C TYR A 27 -7.45 20.55 -13.08
N VAL A 28 -6.18 20.90 -12.86
CA VAL A 28 -5.12 20.83 -13.86
C VAL A 28 -4.02 19.94 -13.32
N LEU A 29 -3.65 18.92 -14.10
CA LEU A 29 -2.63 17.95 -13.75
C LEU A 29 -1.40 18.16 -14.63
N LEU A 30 -0.23 18.26 -14.01
CA LEU A 30 1.07 18.28 -14.68
C LEU A 30 1.89 17.08 -14.19
N LEU A 31 2.32 16.24 -15.13
CA LEU A 31 3.16 15.09 -14.89
C LEU A 31 4.47 15.27 -15.67
N PRO A 32 5.62 15.46 -14.98
CA PRO A 32 6.89 15.32 -15.66
C PRO A 32 7.07 13.86 -16.11
N VAL A 33 7.66 13.66 -17.29
CA VAL A 33 7.80 12.34 -17.95
C VAL A 33 9.26 12.08 -18.36
N LEU A 34 9.51 10.91 -18.94
CA LEU A 34 10.81 10.54 -19.48
C LEU A 34 10.85 10.80 -20.99
N GLU A 35 11.95 11.37 -21.49
CA GLU A 35 12.22 11.54 -22.93
C GLU A 35 13.59 10.95 -23.26
N GLY A 36 13.61 9.79 -23.92
CA GLY A 36 14.84 9.05 -24.19
C GLY A 36 15.58 8.68 -22.90
N SER A 37 16.84 9.11 -22.78
CA SER A 37 17.66 8.88 -21.56
C SER A 37 17.46 9.92 -20.46
N PHE A 38 16.53 10.86 -20.63
CA PHE A 38 16.38 12.02 -19.73
C PHE A 38 15.10 11.93 -18.89
N ARG A 39 15.25 12.25 -17.61
CA ARG A 39 14.14 12.43 -16.67
C ARG A 39 13.83 13.90 -16.53
N ALA A 40 12.56 14.27 -16.68
CA ALA A 40 12.07 15.56 -16.26
C ALA A 40 11.62 15.54 -14.79
N THR A 41 11.80 16.66 -14.10
CA THR A 41 11.23 16.93 -12.77
C THR A 41 10.71 18.37 -12.72
N LEU A 42 9.80 18.64 -11.78
CA LEU A 42 9.28 19.98 -11.52
C LEU A 42 9.90 20.50 -10.22
N GLN A 43 10.40 21.74 -10.23
CA GLN A 43 10.98 22.38 -9.05
C GLN A 43 10.56 23.86 -8.96
N GLY A 44 10.48 24.39 -7.74
CA GLY A 44 10.26 25.82 -7.51
C GLY A 44 11.57 26.60 -7.55
N ALA A 45 11.54 27.80 -8.12
CA ALA A 45 12.66 28.73 -8.15
C ALA A 45 12.53 29.84 -7.09
N ARG A 46 13.65 30.46 -6.72
CA ARG A 46 13.66 31.65 -5.84
C ARG A 46 12.88 32.84 -6.42
N SER A 47 12.72 32.88 -7.74
CA SER A 47 11.88 33.85 -8.49
C SER A 47 10.38 33.58 -8.39
N ASN A 48 9.94 32.59 -7.59
CA ASN A 48 8.56 32.13 -7.52
C ASN A 48 8.03 31.63 -8.88
N GLU A 49 8.91 30.96 -9.63
CA GLU A 49 8.61 30.34 -10.93
C GLU A 49 8.64 28.81 -10.78
N LEU A 50 7.84 28.14 -11.61
CA LEU A 50 7.92 26.69 -11.79
C LEU A 50 8.95 26.39 -12.88
N GLN A 51 10.01 25.64 -12.53
CA GLN A 51 11.04 25.21 -13.46
C GLN A 51 10.89 23.73 -13.78
N ILE A 52 11.23 23.38 -15.02
CA ILE A 52 11.39 22.01 -15.47
C ILE A 52 12.90 21.72 -15.45
N CYS A 53 13.33 20.77 -14.64
CA CYS A 53 14.69 20.27 -14.64
C CYS A 53 14.75 18.98 -15.45
N VAL A 54 15.76 18.85 -16.31
CA VAL A 54 15.92 17.69 -17.21
C VAL A 54 17.33 17.15 -17.04
N GLU A 55 17.44 15.89 -16.65
CA GLU A 55 18.71 15.26 -16.32
C GLU A 55 18.81 13.85 -16.89
N SER A 56 19.98 13.49 -17.44
CA SER A 56 20.31 12.10 -17.79
C SER A 56 20.95 11.34 -16.64
N GLY A 57 21.58 12.02 -15.69
CA GLY A 57 22.43 11.38 -14.67
C GLY A 57 23.74 10.81 -15.21
N ASP A 58 24.14 11.16 -16.44
CA ASP A 58 25.40 10.77 -17.05
C ASP A 58 26.00 11.96 -17.81
N ALA A 59 27.18 12.41 -17.40
CA ALA A 59 27.86 13.56 -18.02
C ALA A 59 28.19 13.34 -19.50
N ASN A 60 28.23 12.10 -19.97
CA ASN A 60 28.45 11.74 -21.37
C ASN A 60 27.15 11.71 -22.21
N VAL A 61 25.98 11.79 -21.56
CA VAL A 61 24.68 11.80 -22.22
C VAL A 61 24.07 13.19 -22.11
N GLN A 62 24.29 13.99 -23.16
CA GLN A 62 23.91 15.40 -23.21
C GLN A 62 22.89 15.65 -24.32
N THR A 63 22.02 16.64 -24.12
CA THR A 63 21.11 17.13 -25.14
C THR A 63 21.02 18.66 -25.07
N THR A 64 20.73 19.29 -26.21
CA THR A 64 20.38 20.71 -26.31
C THR A 64 18.89 20.93 -26.59
N ASN A 65 18.13 19.85 -26.80
CA ASN A 65 16.72 19.90 -27.13
C ASN A 65 15.93 18.80 -26.41
N VAL A 66 14.78 19.17 -25.90
CA VAL A 66 13.75 18.29 -25.36
C VAL A 66 12.38 18.84 -25.77
N SER A 67 11.43 17.95 -26.02
CA SER A 67 10.17 18.31 -26.66
C SER A 67 8.93 17.81 -25.91
N GLU A 68 9.05 16.71 -25.16
CA GLU A 68 7.92 16.00 -24.55
C GLU A 68 8.22 15.68 -23.08
N VAL A 69 8.63 16.67 -22.30
CA VAL A 69 9.09 16.49 -20.90
C VAL A 69 8.01 16.65 -19.84
N VAL A 70 6.86 17.24 -20.19
CA VAL A 70 5.73 17.43 -19.27
C VAL A 70 4.42 17.14 -19.98
N PHE A 71 3.66 16.20 -19.42
CA PHE A 71 2.27 15.95 -19.81
C PHE A 71 1.33 16.84 -18.99
N MET A 72 0.34 17.43 -19.65
CA MET A 72 -0.64 18.32 -19.03
C MET A 72 -2.06 17.91 -19.45
N ASN A 73 -2.98 17.87 -18.49
CA ASN A 73 -4.40 17.60 -18.74
C ASN A 73 -5.28 18.34 -17.71
N SER A 74 -6.58 18.43 -17.98
CA SER A 74 -7.54 19.09 -17.07
C SER A 74 -8.89 18.39 -17.04
N GLY A 75 -9.60 18.48 -15.92
CA GLY A 75 -10.92 17.86 -15.74
C GLY A 75 -11.65 18.38 -14.51
N ASP A 76 -12.91 18.01 -14.35
CA ASP A 76 -13.78 18.40 -13.22
C ASP A 76 -13.68 17.46 -12.01
N ASN A 77 -13.06 16.30 -12.19
CA ASN A 77 -12.84 15.29 -11.16
C ASN A 77 -11.36 14.92 -11.09
N PRO A 78 -10.67 15.11 -9.94
CA PRO A 78 -9.23 14.93 -9.84
C PRO A 78 -8.82 13.46 -9.94
N PHE A 79 -9.62 12.52 -9.41
CA PHE A 79 -9.29 11.10 -9.44
C PHE A 79 -9.45 10.53 -10.86
N LYS A 80 -10.54 10.90 -11.54
CA LYS A 80 -10.74 10.55 -12.95
C LYS A 80 -9.66 11.17 -13.83
N LEU A 81 -9.30 12.44 -13.59
CA LEU A 81 -8.24 13.14 -14.32
C LEU A 81 -6.90 12.40 -14.22
N ILE A 82 -6.48 11.97 -13.03
CA ILE A 82 -5.23 11.23 -12.84
C ILE A 82 -5.31 9.88 -13.57
N LYS A 83 -6.38 9.11 -13.38
CA LYS A 83 -6.58 7.82 -14.04
C LYS A 83 -6.52 7.91 -15.57
N ASP A 84 -7.30 8.80 -16.16
CA ASP A 84 -7.37 8.97 -17.61
C ASP A 84 -6.03 9.46 -18.17
N SER A 85 -5.34 10.33 -17.44
CA SER A 85 -4.01 10.84 -17.82
C SER A 85 -2.94 9.74 -17.84
N ILE A 86 -2.92 8.85 -16.85
CA ILE A 86 -1.99 7.71 -16.83
C ILE A 86 -2.28 6.73 -17.98
N LYS A 87 -3.55 6.50 -18.33
CA LYS A 87 -3.92 5.68 -19.50
C LYS A 87 -3.49 6.32 -20.83
N ILE A 88 -3.58 7.64 -20.95
CA ILE A 88 -3.06 8.35 -22.12
C ILE A 88 -1.53 8.21 -22.20
N LEU A 89 -0.84 8.40 -21.07
CA LEU A 89 0.62 8.26 -20.99
C LEU A 89 1.11 6.84 -21.28
N GLU A 90 0.39 5.80 -20.82
CA GLU A 90 0.70 4.41 -21.16
C GLU A 90 0.76 4.22 -22.69
N ASN A 91 -0.25 4.71 -23.41
CA ASN A 91 -0.32 4.60 -24.87
C ASN A 91 0.75 5.44 -25.59
N HIS A 92 1.08 6.61 -25.05
CA HIS A 92 2.07 7.52 -25.64
C HIS A 92 3.50 7.00 -25.45
N MET A 93 3.85 6.58 -24.22
CA MET A 93 5.22 6.19 -23.87
C MET A 93 5.54 4.73 -24.22
N GLY A 94 4.60 3.81 -23.99
CA GLY A 94 4.79 2.37 -24.26
C GLY A 94 5.83 1.66 -23.35
N THR A 95 6.38 2.34 -22.35
CA THR A 95 7.42 1.81 -21.45
C THR A 95 6.89 1.30 -20.12
N PHE A 96 5.64 1.61 -19.78
CA PHE A 96 4.96 1.11 -18.57
C PHE A 96 3.51 0.77 -18.89
N LYS A 97 2.78 0.23 -17.90
CA LYS A 97 1.34 -0.04 -18.02
C LYS A 97 0.57 0.52 -16.84
N HIS A 98 -0.68 0.93 -17.09
CA HIS A 98 -1.66 1.20 -16.06
C HIS A 98 -1.99 -0.10 -15.29
N ILE A 99 -2.36 0.01 -14.00
CA ILE A 99 -2.63 -1.16 -13.14
C ILE A 99 -3.73 -2.09 -13.71
N ASP A 100 -4.78 -1.54 -14.31
CA ASP A 100 -5.84 -2.29 -15.03
C ASP A 100 -5.28 -3.28 -16.09
N ASN A 101 -4.10 -3.02 -16.64
CA ASN A 101 -3.45 -3.85 -17.67
C ASN A 101 -2.35 -4.78 -17.11
N LYS A 102 -2.23 -4.87 -15.78
CA LYS A 102 -1.28 -5.73 -15.07
C LYS A 102 -2.00 -6.86 -14.32
N LYS A 103 -1.31 -7.99 -14.15
CA LYS A 103 -1.82 -9.09 -13.34
C LYS A 103 -1.56 -8.79 -11.87
N VAL A 104 -2.64 -8.54 -11.13
CA VAL A 104 -2.62 -8.37 -9.68
C VAL A 104 -2.28 -9.71 -9.01
N PRO A 105 -1.27 -9.79 -8.12
CA PRO A 105 -0.86 -11.05 -7.50
C PRO A 105 -1.83 -11.52 -6.40
N GLY A 106 -1.92 -12.83 -6.21
CA GLY A 106 -2.88 -13.45 -5.31
C GLY A 106 -2.59 -13.27 -3.83
N HIS A 107 -1.36 -12.89 -3.44
CA HIS A 107 -0.99 -12.70 -2.03
C HIS A 107 -1.75 -11.54 -1.36
N LEU A 108 -2.23 -10.58 -2.15
CA LEU A 108 -2.92 -9.38 -1.64
C LEU A 108 -4.20 -9.71 -0.85
N ASP A 109 -4.86 -10.84 -1.12
CA ASP A 109 -6.10 -11.23 -0.44
C ASP A 109 -5.87 -11.99 0.88
N TRP A 110 -4.61 -12.15 1.28
CA TRP A 110 -4.20 -12.96 2.43
C TRP A 110 -3.48 -12.12 3.47
N PHE A 111 -3.78 -12.39 4.73
CA PHE A 111 -3.03 -11.84 5.85
C PHE A 111 -1.59 -12.33 5.81
N GLY A 112 -0.66 -11.40 5.97
CA GLY A 112 0.76 -11.68 5.92
C GLY A 112 1.53 -11.42 7.21
N TRP A 113 2.74 -11.95 7.27
CA TRP A 113 3.74 -11.63 8.27
C TRP A 113 5.08 -11.36 7.60
N CYS A 114 5.74 -10.27 7.96
CA CYS A 114 7.07 -9.90 7.50
C CYS A 114 8.05 -9.98 8.68
N THR A 115 9.17 -10.66 8.50
CA THR A 115 10.11 -10.93 9.60
C THR A 115 10.99 -9.75 10.00
N TRP A 116 10.88 -8.59 9.32
CA TRP A 116 11.79 -7.45 9.51
C TRP A 116 11.80 -6.90 10.94
N ASP A 117 10.71 -6.32 11.45
CA ASP A 117 10.78 -5.76 12.82
C ASP A 117 10.91 -6.85 13.90
N ALA A 118 10.51 -8.09 13.58
CA ALA A 118 10.56 -9.23 14.49
C ALA A 118 12.00 -9.67 14.78
N PHE A 119 12.89 -9.63 13.78
CA PHE A 119 14.24 -10.18 13.91
C PHE A 119 15.34 -9.31 13.30
N TYR A 120 14.99 -8.30 12.51
CA TYR A 120 15.89 -7.59 11.59
C TYR A 120 16.76 -8.62 10.85
N THR A 121 18.09 -8.39 10.83
CA THR A 121 19.04 -9.29 10.19
C THR A 121 19.24 -10.63 10.90
N ASP A 122 18.64 -10.85 12.08
CA ASP A 122 18.80 -12.08 12.88
C ASP A 122 17.74 -13.16 12.56
N VAL A 123 16.90 -12.93 11.53
CA VAL A 123 15.89 -13.89 11.07
C VAL A 123 16.47 -15.29 10.87
N ASN A 124 15.77 -16.30 11.38
CA ASN A 124 16.20 -17.69 11.32
C ASN A 124 15.01 -18.66 11.34
N PRO A 125 15.20 -19.94 10.96
CA PRO A 125 14.13 -20.94 10.92
C PRO A 125 13.33 -21.08 12.22
N GLN A 126 14.00 -21.02 13.38
CA GLN A 126 13.36 -21.22 14.68
C GLN A 126 12.41 -20.07 15.02
N GLY A 127 12.88 -18.82 14.87
CA GLY A 127 12.04 -17.65 15.11
C GLY A 127 10.82 -17.60 14.18
N ILE A 128 11.00 -17.97 12.91
CA ILE A 128 9.87 -18.07 11.95
C ILE A 128 8.87 -19.13 12.40
N LYS A 129 9.33 -20.32 12.79
CA LYS A 129 8.47 -21.40 13.28
C LYS A 129 7.65 -20.96 14.50
N GLU A 130 8.31 -20.35 15.49
CA GLU A 130 7.67 -19.87 16.71
C GLU A 130 6.61 -18.79 16.42
N GLY A 131 6.92 -17.83 15.57
CA GLY A 131 5.96 -16.80 15.18
C GLY A 131 4.74 -17.37 14.46
N LEU A 132 4.94 -18.29 13.50
CA LEU A 132 3.83 -18.96 12.82
C LEU A 132 2.95 -19.76 13.80
N GLU A 133 3.55 -20.49 14.75
CA GLU A 133 2.81 -21.21 15.79
C GLU A 133 1.94 -20.27 16.64
N ARG A 134 2.49 -19.13 17.06
CA ARG A 134 1.73 -18.13 17.85
C ARG A 134 0.56 -17.53 17.07
N PHE A 135 0.73 -17.23 15.79
CA PHE A 135 -0.39 -16.76 14.96
C PHE A 135 -1.50 -17.80 14.78
N MET A 136 -1.12 -19.07 14.59
CA MET A 136 -2.09 -20.18 14.49
C MET A 136 -2.89 -20.32 15.79
N GLU A 137 -2.22 -20.29 16.94
CA GLU A 137 -2.84 -20.36 18.27
C GLU A 137 -3.78 -19.15 18.53
N GLY A 138 -3.42 -17.96 18.04
CA GLY A 138 -4.22 -16.74 18.15
C GLY A 138 -5.42 -16.66 17.21
N GLY A 139 -5.60 -17.63 16.31
CA GLY A 139 -6.71 -17.68 15.36
C GLY A 139 -6.62 -16.64 14.23
N CYS A 140 -5.44 -16.05 14.01
CA CYS A 140 -5.16 -15.11 12.92
C CYS A 140 -4.02 -15.66 12.05
N PRO A 141 -4.24 -16.80 11.35
CA PRO A 141 -3.16 -17.52 10.74
C PRO A 141 -2.69 -16.81 9.45
N PRO A 142 -1.40 -16.43 9.32
CA PRO A 142 -0.90 -15.87 8.07
C PRO A 142 -0.97 -16.92 6.97
N ARG A 143 -1.29 -16.46 5.76
CA ARG A 143 -1.19 -17.26 4.53
C ARG A 143 -0.14 -16.70 3.59
N PHE A 144 0.48 -15.60 3.96
CA PHE A 144 1.58 -14.96 3.28
C PHE A 144 2.73 -14.70 4.26
N LEU A 145 3.95 -15.11 3.91
CA LEU A 145 5.16 -14.84 4.70
C LEU A 145 6.16 -14.11 3.82
N ILE A 146 6.81 -13.08 4.37
CA ILE A 146 8.01 -12.46 3.81
C ILE A 146 9.16 -12.78 4.76
N ILE A 147 10.11 -13.59 4.29
CA ILE A 147 11.43 -13.75 4.94
C ILE A 147 12.26 -12.54 4.50
N ASP A 148 12.27 -11.52 5.34
CA ASP A 148 12.94 -10.25 5.10
C ASP A 148 14.47 -10.36 5.29
N ASP A 149 15.19 -9.24 5.21
CA ASP A 149 16.66 -9.18 5.20
C ASP A 149 17.31 -9.98 6.34
N GLY A 150 18.46 -10.58 6.04
CA GLY A 150 19.26 -11.39 6.95
C GLY A 150 19.40 -12.86 6.53
N TRP A 151 18.69 -13.34 5.51
CA TRP A 151 18.79 -14.74 5.05
C TRP A 151 19.90 -14.97 4.01
N GLN A 152 20.37 -13.92 3.32
CA GLN A 152 21.37 -13.99 2.24
C GLN A 152 22.80 -14.19 2.77
N GLU A 153 23.66 -14.83 1.98
CA GLU A 153 25.11 -14.93 2.25
C GLU A 153 25.83 -13.66 1.81
N THR A 154 26.36 -12.91 2.77
CA THR A 154 26.94 -11.59 2.54
C THR A 154 28.29 -11.43 3.23
N TYR A 155 29.08 -10.46 2.75
CA TYR A 155 30.34 -10.11 3.36
C TYR A 155 30.50 -8.59 3.42
N ASN A 156 31.00 -8.08 4.54
CA ASN A 156 31.28 -6.66 4.74
C ASN A 156 32.79 -6.42 4.77
N ASP A 157 33.32 -5.88 3.68
CA ASP A 157 34.75 -5.56 3.53
C ASP A 157 35.29 -4.56 4.57
N PHE A 158 34.39 -3.83 5.23
CA PHE A 158 34.70 -2.71 6.13
C PHE A 158 34.44 -3.03 7.59
N GLN A 159 33.95 -4.23 7.91
CA GLN A 159 33.76 -4.71 9.27
C GLN A 159 34.50 -6.02 9.49
N LYS A 160 35.64 -5.96 10.18
CA LYS A 160 36.41 -7.17 10.53
C LYS A 160 35.99 -7.71 11.89
N GLU A 161 36.08 -9.03 12.02
CA GLU A 161 35.83 -9.71 13.29
C GLU A 161 36.81 -9.21 14.37
N GLY A 162 36.27 -8.84 15.54
CA GLY A 162 37.04 -8.31 16.67
C GLY A 162 37.39 -6.81 16.58
N GLU A 163 37.09 -6.13 15.47
CA GLU A 163 37.21 -4.67 15.37
C GLU A 163 35.91 -3.96 15.82
N PRO A 164 36.00 -2.70 16.30
CA PRO A 164 34.81 -1.89 16.61
C PRO A 164 33.87 -1.76 15.41
N PHE A 165 32.57 -1.57 15.69
CA PHE A 165 31.58 -1.33 14.64
C PHE A 165 31.87 -0.04 13.89
N VAL A 166 31.92 -0.10 12.56
CA VAL A 166 32.05 1.07 11.69
C VAL A 166 30.66 1.51 11.24
N GLU A 167 30.18 2.63 11.76
CA GLU A 167 28.88 3.19 11.40
C GLU A 167 28.75 3.42 9.88
N GLY A 168 27.61 3.03 9.32
CA GLY A 168 27.30 3.09 7.89
C GLY A 168 27.86 1.92 7.08
N SER A 169 28.84 1.18 7.60
CA SER A 169 29.42 0.04 6.87
C SER A 169 28.43 -1.09 6.62
N GLN A 170 27.35 -1.20 7.40
CA GLN A 170 26.32 -2.22 7.22
C GLN A 170 25.69 -2.16 5.82
N PHE A 171 25.49 -0.95 5.29
CA PHE A 171 24.96 -0.71 3.95
C PHE A 171 25.96 -1.10 2.84
N ALA A 172 27.24 -1.21 3.17
CA ALA A 172 28.28 -1.61 2.22
C ALA A 172 28.50 -3.14 2.15
N SER A 173 27.72 -3.92 2.89
CA SER A 173 27.73 -5.39 2.81
C SER A 173 27.36 -5.83 1.39
N ARG A 174 28.02 -6.86 0.86
CA ARG A 174 27.86 -7.33 -0.51
C ARG A 174 27.44 -8.78 -0.58
N LEU A 175 26.63 -9.11 -1.58
CA LEU A 175 26.21 -10.49 -1.84
C LEU A 175 27.41 -11.32 -2.29
N THR A 176 27.67 -12.44 -1.62
CA THR A 176 28.77 -13.35 -1.97
C THR A 176 28.26 -14.65 -2.57
N ASP A 177 27.01 -15.06 -2.34
CA ASP A 177 26.37 -16.22 -2.96
C ASP A 177 24.87 -15.95 -3.17
N ILE A 178 24.25 -16.58 -4.17
CA ILE A 178 22.79 -16.50 -4.39
C ILE A 178 22.01 -17.41 -3.43
N LYS A 179 22.70 -18.36 -2.78
CA LYS A 179 22.11 -19.27 -1.81
C LYS A 179 22.00 -18.63 -0.42
N GLU A 180 21.11 -19.17 0.40
CA GLU A 180 20.92 -18.79 1.80
C GLU A 180 22.20 -18.94 2.62
N ASN A 181 22.33 -18.17 3.70
CA ASN A 181 23.49 -18.25 4.60
C ASN A 181 23.40 -19.41 5.60
N GLY A 182 24.41 -19.50 6.48
CA GLY A 182 24.52 -20.54 7.51
C GLY A 182 23.36 -20.65 8.50
N LYS A 183 22.49 -19.63 8.64
CA LYS A 183 21.32 -19.72 9.53
C LYS A 183 20.27 -20.71 9.02
N PHE A 184 20.16 -20.82 7.70
CA PHE A 184 19.21 -21.72 7.02
C PHE A 184 19.85 -23.04 6.56
N ARG A 185 21.15 -23.23 6.79
CA ARG A 185 21.88 -24.47 6.48
C ARG A 185 22.12 -25.33 7.72
N GLY A 186 22.03 -26.65 7.52
CA GLY A 186 22.34 -27.68 8.50
C GLY A 186 21.21 -27.97 9.49
N LEU A 187 21.17 -29.23 9.95
CA LEU A 187 20.15 -29.77 10.84
C LEU A 187 20.06 -28.95 12.14
N LYS A 188 18.89 -28.40 12.44
CA LYS A 188 18.61 -27.73 13.73
C LYS A 188 17.82 -28.69 14.62
N GLN A 189 18.12 -28.74 15.91
CA GLN A 189 17.55 -29.77 16.81
C GLN A 189 16.01 -29.82 16.78
N ASP A 190 15.37 -28.66 16.63
CA ASP A 190 13.90 -28.52 16.68
C ASP A 190 13.24 -28.37 15.29
N ILE A 191 14.03 -28.30 14.22
CA ILE A 191 13.56 -28.18 12.83
C ILE A 191 14.36 -29.14 11.97
N PRO A 192 13.75 -30.25 11.49
CA PRO A 192 14.44 -31.29 10.72
C PRO A 192 14.64 -30.85 9.26
N CYS A 193 15.17 -29.66 9.05
CA CYS A 193 15.45 -29.08 7.73
C CYS A 193 16.96 -28.81 7.61
N TYR A 194 17.53 -29.12 6.45
CA TYR A 194 18.96 -28.96 6.16
C TYR A 194 19.25 -27.71 5.31
N ASP A 195 18.25 -27.16 4.64
CA ASP A 195 18.37 -26.01 3.75
C ASP A 195 17.06 -25.21 3.65
N LEU A 196 17.08 -24.14 2.84
CA LEU A 196 15.92 -23.29 2.59
C LEU A 196 14.76 -24.02 1.89
N GLN A 197 15.06 -25.03 1.07
CA GLN A 197 14.03 -25.78 0.33
C GLN A 197 13.18 -26.60 1.30
N GLU A 198 13.83 -27.42 2.12
CA GLU A 198 13.15 -28.23 3.12
C GLU A 198 12.42 -27.36 4.14
N PHE A 199 13.03 -26.25 4.56
CA PHE A 199 12.39 -25.32 5.48
C PHE A 199 11.12 -24.70 4.90
N THR A 200 11.17 -24.22 3.65
CA THR A 200 10.02 -23.61 2.98
C THR A 200 8.89 -24.63 2.79
N ASN A 201 9.22 -25.86 2.39
CA ASN A 201 8.23 -26.93 2.27
C ASN A 201 7.61 -27.26 3.64
N PHE A 202 8.43 -27.38 4.69
CA PHE A 202 7.97 -27.65 6.05
C PHE A 202 6.97 -26.60 6.54
N ILE A 203 7.27 -25.30 6.42
CA ILE A 203 6.36 -24.25 6.90
C ILE A 203 5.07 -24.15 6.08
N LYS A 204 5.14 -24.42 4.78
CA LYS A 204 3.94 -24.45 3.92
C LYS A 204 3.00 -25.58 4.31
N GLU A 205 3.53 -26.79 4.50
CA GLU A 205 2.75 -27.96 4.88
C GLU A 205 2.22 -27.86 6.31
N SER A 206 3.06 -27.39 7.25
CA SER A 206 2.72 -27.36 8.68
C SER A 206 1.77 -26.24 9.05
N TYR A 207 1.87 -25.08 8.40
CA TYR A 207 1.12 -23.87 8.77
C TYR A 207 0.15 -23.38 7.67
N GLY A 208 0.07 -24.08 6.54
CA GLY A 208 -0.87 -23.75 5.46
C GLY A 208 -0.56 -22.43 4.74
N LEU A 209 0.72 -22.05 4.66
CA LEU A 209 1.15 -20.86 3.90
C LEU A 209 0.85 -21.05 2.41
N LYS A 210 0.26 -20.02 1.80
CA LYS A 210 -0.02 -19.98 0.35
C LYS A 210 1.08 -19.30 -0.43
N PHE A 211 1.76 -18.34 0.20
CA PHE A 211 2.82 -17.56 -0.40
C PHE A 211 3.97 -17.40 0.59
N VAL A 212 5.18 -17.74 0.16
CA VAL A 212 6.44 -17.43 0.85
C VAL A 212 7.27 -16.58 -0.09
N TYR A 213 7.50 -15.32 0.27
CA TYR A 213 8.40 -14.42 -0.44
C TYR A 213 9.69 -14.27 0.35
N VAL A 214 10.77 -13.94 -0.36
CA VAL A 214 12.04 -13.54 0.28
C VAL A 214 12.45 -12.16 -0.18
N TRP A 215 13.13 -11.43 0.69
CA TRP A 215 13.66 -10.11 0.40
C TRP A 215 15.02 -10.19 -0.31
N HIS A 216 15.30 -9.29 -1.26
CA HIS A 216 16.67 -8.99 -1.69
C HIS A 216 16.77 -7.55 -2.20
N ALA A 217 17.96 -6.94 -2.18
CA ALA A 217 18.16 -5.64 -2.84
C ALA A 217 18.25 -5.81 -4.37
N LEU A 218 17.93 -4.75 -5.13
CA LEU A 218 17.93 -4.79 -6.60
C LEU A 218 19.29 -5.21 -7.18
N LEU A 219 20.39 -4.74 -6.59
CA LEU A 219 21.77 -5.06 -7.00
C LEU A 219 22.34 -6.30 -6.29
N GLY A 220 21.48 -7.12 -5.67
CA GLY A 220 21.81 -8.36 -4.97
C GLY A 220 21.77 -8.21 -3.46
N TYR A 221 22.53 -7.27 -2.91
CA TYR A 221 22.43 -6.82 -1.52
C TYR A 221 22.69 -5.30 -1.46
N TRP A 222 22.63 -4.68 -0.27
CA TRP A 222 22.78 -3.22 -0.11
C TRP A 222 23.98 -2.63 -0.87
N GLY A 223 25.18 -3.22 -0.71
CA GLY A 223 26.42 -2.81 -1.37
C GLY A 223 26.67 -3.47 -2.73
N GLY A 224 25.66 -4.13 -3.32
CA GLY A 224 25.77 -4.85 -4.59
C GLY A 224 26.39 -6.25 -4.48
N LEU A 225 26.96 -6.75 -5.59
CA LEU A 225 27.64 -8.04 -5.64
C LEU A 225 29.12 -7.93 -5.26
N HIS A 226 29.65 -8.91 -4.55
CA HIS A 226 31.05 -8.91 -4.13
C HIS A 226 32.00 -9.27 -5.30
N PRO A 227 32.92 -8.38 -5.75
CA PRO A 227 33.74 -8.60 -6.96
C PRO A 227 34.71 -9.78 -6.88
N SER A 228 35.22 -10.08 -5.69
CA SER A 228 36.16 -11.19 -5.49
C SER A 228 35.47 -12.52 -5.20
N SER A 229 34.14 -12.56 -5.12
CA SER A 229 33.43 -13.83 -4.92
C SER A 229 33.54 -14.70 -6.17
N GLU A 230 33.91 -15.98 -5.98
CA GLU A 230 34.02 -16.93 -7.08
C GLU A 230 32.66 -17.19 -7.75
N THR A 231 31.58 -17.27 -6.96
CA THR A 231 30.22 -17.54 -7.46
C THR A 231 29.61 -16.32 -8.15
N MET A 232 29.98 -15.10 -7.74
CA MET A 232 29.51 -13.86 -8.38
C MET A 232 30.32 -13.47 -9.62
N ARG A 233 31.55 -14.00 -9.80
CA ARG A 233 32.48 -13.63 -10.87
C ARG A 233 31.84 -13.69 -12.27
N LYS A 234 30.94 -14.64 -12.53
CA LYS A 234 30.27 -14.80 -13.83
C LYS A 234 29.38 -13.61 -14.23
N TYR A 235 28.92 -12.81 -13.25
CA TYR A 235 28.15 -11.60 -13.49
C TYR A 235 29.04 -10.34 -13.65
N ASN A 236 30.36 -10.51 -13.55
CA ASN A 236 31.38 -9.48 -13.74
C ASN A 236 31.11 -8.17 -12.97
N PRO A 237 30.83 -8.20 -11.66
CA PRO A 237 30.47 -7.00 -10.94
C PRO A 237 31.67 -6.06 -10.76
N LYS A 238 31.41 -4.75 -10.82
CA LYS A 238 32.42 -3.69 -10.66
C LYS A 238 32.01 -2.73 -9.57
N ILE A 239 32.99 -2.25 -8.79
CA ILE A 239 32.73 -1.19 -7.81
C ILE A 239 32.54 0.13 -8.55
N GLU A 240 31.36 0.71 -8.39
CA GLU A 240 31.00 2.02 -8.87
C GLU A 240 30.52 2.89 -7.70
N TYR A 241 30.65 4.20 -7.83
CA TYR A 241 30.35 5.15 -6.76
C TYR A 241 29.12 5.98 -7.16
N PRO A 242 28.02 5.90 -6.38
CA PRO A 242 26.84 6.74 -6.55
C PRO A 242 27.16 8.23 -6.78
N ILE A 243 26.52 8.84 -7.78
CA ILE A 243 26.60 10.29 -8.03
C ILE A 243 25.21 10.88 -7.81
N GLN A 244 25.06 11.63 -6.72
CA GLN A 244 23.79 12.26 -6.36
C GLN A 244 23.57 13.55 -7.16
N SER A 245 22.34 13.77 -7.64
CA SER A 245 21.96 15.01 -8.33
C SER A 245 21.78 16.17 -7.34
N PRO A 246 21.92 17.45 -7.78
CA PRO A 246 21.60 18.60 -6.93
C PRO A 246 20.17 18.57 -6.37
N GLY A 247 19.23 17.99 -7.13
CA GLY A 247 17.86 17.78 -6.68
C GLY A 247 17.76 16.79 -5.52
N ASN A 248 18.57 15.71 -5.52
CA ASN A 248 18.60 14.75 -4.43
C ASN A 248 19.22 15.34 -3.17
N THR A 249 20.40 15.95 -3.31
CA THR A 249 21.14 16.57 -2.19
C THR A 249 20.46 17.83 -1.63
N GLY A 250 19.41 18.32 -2.27
CA GLY A 250 18.58 19.43 -1.78
C GLY A 250 17.50 19.02 -0.77
N ASN A 251 17.35 17.72 -0.50
CA ASN A 251 16.43 17.16 0.51
C ASN A 251 17.21 16.60 1.71
N LEU A 252 16.52 15.97 2.67
CA LEU A 252 17.17 15.29 3.79
C LEU A 252 18.12 14.21 3.29
N ARG A 253 19.37 14.21 3.77
CA ARG A 253 20.36 13.18 3.43
C ARG A 253 20.05 11.89 4.17
N ASP A 254 20.23 10.78 3.47
CA ASP A 254 20.04 9.43 3.99
C ASP A 254 21.40 8.77 4.26
N ILE A 255 21.51 8.16 5.44
CA ILE A 255 22.76 7.52 5.87
C ILE A 255 23.12 6.31 5.00
N ALA A 256 22.14 5.60 4.44
CA ALA A 256 22.42 4.49 3.54
C ALA A 256 23.04 5.00 2.24
N MET A 257 22.44 6.02 1.62
CA MET A 257 22.98 6.65 0.41
C MET A 257 24.38 7.24 0.62
N ASP A 258 24.60 7.94 1.73
CA ASP A 258 25.91 8.50 2.07
C ASP A 258 26.98 7.40 2.27
N SER A 259 26.58 6.27 2.86
CA SER A 259 27.44 5.12 3.04
C SER A 259 27.80 4.46 1.70
N LEU A 260 26.82 4.30 0.80
CA LEU A 260 27.04 3.72 -0.52
C LEU A 260 27.91 4.62 -1.42
N GLU A 261 27.75 5.94 -1.34
CA GLU A 261 28.63 6.91 -2.00
C GLU A 261 30.08 6.80 -1.50
N LYS A 262 30.27 6.57 -0.20
CA LYS A 262 31.60 6.42 0.41
C LYS A 262 32.26 5.08 0.09
N PHE A 263 31.51 3.99 0.20
CA PHE A 263 32.06 2.63 0.18
C PHE A 263 31.94 1.93 -1.18
N GLY A 264 31.15 2.48 -2.10
CA GLY A 264 30.93 1.98 -3.45
C GLY A 264 30.00 0.76 -3.51
N VAL A 265 29.41 0.55 -4.67
CA VAL A 265 28.42 -0.49 -4.97
C VAL A 265 28.98 -1.45 -6.01
N GLY A 266 28.86 -2.75 -5.77
CA GLY A 266 29.20 -3.79 -6.74
C GLY A 266 28.12 -3.94 -7.80
N VAL A 267 28.20 -3.11 -8.85
CA VAL A 267 27.21 -3.05 -9.94
C VAL A 267 27.41 -4.23 -10.90
N ILE A 268 26.32 -4.90 -11.26
CA ILE A 268 26.30 -6.02 -12.20
C ILE A 268 26.62 -5.50 -13.61
N ASP A 269 27.43 -6.25 -14.38
CA ASP A 269 27.64 -5.93 -15.78
C ASP A 269 26.28 -5.84 -16.51
N PRO A 270 25.97 -4.74 -17.23
CA PRO A 270 24.68 -4.56 -17.87
C PRO A 270 24.26 -5.70 -18.81
N GLN A 271 25.21 -6.46 -19.36
CA GLN A 271 24.92 -7.62 -20.22
C GLN A 271 24.55 -8.89 -19.43
N ARG A 272 24.73 -8.89 -18.11
CA ARG A 272 24.56 -10.03 -17.20
C ARG A 272 23.45 -9.84 -16.17
N ILE A 273 22.71 -8.73 -16.22
CA ILE A 273 21.62 -8.43 -15.28
C ILE A 273 20.56 -9.54 -15.29
N PHE A 274 20.10 -9.93 -16.48
CA PHE A 274 19.12 -11.02 -16.60
C PHE A 274 19.67 -12.35 -16.13
N ASP A 275 20.93 -12.69 -16.46
CA ASP A 275 21.57 -13.92 -16.01
C ASP A 275 21.57 -14.00 -14.47
N PHE A 276 21.91 -12.89 -13.80
CA PHE A 276 21.87 -12.80 -12.33
C PHE A 276 20.48 -13.06 -11.77
N TYR A 277 19.47 -12.31 -12.23
CA TYR A 277 18.13 -12.48 -11.70
C TYR A 277 17.54 -13.85 -12.02
N ASN A 278 17.77 -14.35 -13.24
CA ASN A 278 17.28 -15.66 -13.62
C ASN A 278 17.89 -16.76 -12.74
N ASP A 279 19.19 -16.70 -12.46
CA ASP A 279 19.85 -17.69 -11.61
C ASP A 279 19.38 -17.60 -10.15
N LEU A 280 19.28 -16.38 -9.60
CA LEU A 280 18.77 -16.16 -8.24
C LEU A 280 17.31 -16.62 -8.11
N HIS A 281 16.42 -16.18 -9.00
CA HIS A 281 15.00 -16.49 -8.92
C HIS A 281 14.71 -17.96 -9.27
N SER A 282 15.48 -18.56 -10.18
CA SER A 282 15.39 -20.01 -10.43
C SER A 282 15.80 -20.82 -9.20
N TYR A 283 16.84 -20.38 -8.48
CA TYR A 283 17.23 -21.01 -7.22
C TYR A 283 16.11 -20.91 -6.18
N LEU A 284 15.61 -19.70 -5.94
CA LEU A 284 14.53 -19.46 -4.98
C LEU A 284 13.26 -20.24 -5.31
N ALA A 285 12.84 -20.25 -6.57
CA ALA A 285 11.70 -21.05 -7.02
C ALA A 285 11.93 -22.56 -6.78
N SER A 286 13.16 -23.05 -6.97
CA SER A 286 13.52 -24.44 -6.65
C SER A 286 13.44 -24.74 -5.15
N CYS A 287 13.68 -23.75 -4.30
CA CYS A 287 13.48 -23.82 -2.86
C CYS A 287 12.00 -23.70 -2.43
N GLY A 288 11.06 -23.64 -3.36
CA GLY A 288 9.64 -23.48 -3.05
C GLY A 288 9.25 -22.06 -2.65
N VAL A 289 10.10 -21.05 -2.86
CA VAL A 289 9.72 -19.63 -2.72
C VAL A 289 8.79 -19.25 -3.86
N ASP A 290 7.72 -18.50 -3.55
CA ASP A 290 6.68 -18.15 -4.52
C ASP A 290 6.90 -16.78 -5.18
N GLY A 291 7.77 -15.94 -4.62
CA GLY A 291 8.02 -14.59 -5.10
C GLY A 291 9.07 -13.85 -4.29
N VAL A 292 9.25 -12.56 -4.59
CA VAL A 292 10.28 -11.74 -3.95
C VAL A 292 9.78 -10.34 -3.59
N LYS A 293 10.36 -9.77 -2.53
CA LYS A 293 10.33 -8.35 -2.20
C LYS A 293 11.69 -7.75 -2.59
N VAL A 294 11.71 -6.74 -3.44
CA VAL A 294 12.94 -6.18 -4.02
C VAL A 294 13.12 -4.73 -3.62
N ASP A 295 14.11 -4.48 -2.76
CA ASP A 295 14.39 -3.18 -2.15
C ASP A 295 15.55 -2.43 -2.85
N VAL A 296 15.85 -1.22 -2.36
CA VAL A 296 17.00 -0.39 -2.76
C VAL A 296 17.00 -0.05 -4.26
N GLN A 297 15.81 0.09 -4.87
CA GLN A 297 15.70 0.31 -6.32
C GLN A 297 16.10 1.72 -6.74
N THR A 298 15.83 2.72 -5.90
CA THR A 298 16.12 4.14 -6.16
C THR A 298 17.60 4.40 -6.32
N LEU A 299 18.47 3.58 -5.72
CA LEU A 299 19.92 3.65 -5.87
C LEU A 299 20.38 3.72 -7.33
N LEU A 300 19.68 3.02 -8.25
CA LEU A 300 20.02 3.05 -9.68
C LEU A 300 20.03 4.45 -10.29
N GLU A 301 19.25 5.39 -9.75
CA GLU A 301 19.20 6.75 -10.29
C GLU A 301 20.55 7.49 -10.17
N THR A 302 21.39 7.04 -9.24
CA THR A 302 22.72 7.59 -8.94
C THR A 302 23.86 6.83 -9.64
N LEU A 303 23.56 5.70 -10.29
CA LEU A 303 24.53 4.82 -10.94
C LEU A 303 24.48 4.90 -12.47
N GLY A 304 23.81 5.91 -13.03
CA GLY A 304 23.63 6.05 -14.49
C GLY A 304 24.91 6.39 -15.28
N PHE A 305 25.97 6.87 -14.60
CA PHE A 305 27.19 7.34 -15.26
C PHE A 305 27.94 6.21 -15.98
N GLY A 306 28.20 6.38 -17.27
CA GLY A 306 28.86 5.37 -18.10
C GLY A 306 27.91 4.29 -18.64
N HIS A 307 26.63 4.33 -18.27
CA HIS A 307 25.62 3.34 -18.66
C HIS A 307 24.52 3.90 -19.56
N GLY A 308 24.68 5.12 -20.09
CA GLY A 308 23.71 5.75 -20.98
C GLY A 308 22.63 6.56 -20.26
N GLY A 309 22.87 6.87 -18.98
CA GLY A 309 21.97 7.64 -18.12
C GLY A 309 21.06 6.76 -17.25
N ARG A 310 20.49 7.39 -16.22
CA ARG A 310 19.64 6.76 -15.21
C ARG A 310 18.41 6.08 -15.81
N VAL A 311 17.78 6.71 -16.80
CA VAL A 311 16.58 6.15 -17.45
C VAL A 311 16.92 4.85 -18.18
N ALA A 312 18.00 4.85 -18.96
CA ALA A 312 18.43 3.68 -19.71
C ALA A 312 18.84 2.53 -18.79
N LEU A 313 19.56 2.82 -17.71
CA LEU A 313 19.98 1.81 -16.74
C LEU A 313 18.78 1.22 -15.98
N THR A 314 17.91 2.08 -15.43
CA THR A 314 16.69 1.64 -14.73
C THR A 314 15.80 0.80 -15.63
N GLY A 315 15.61 1.19 -16.89
CA GLY A 315 14.82 0.42 -17.85
C GLY A 315 15.35 -0.99 -18.05
N ARG A 316 16.67 -1.17 -18.17
CA ARG A 316 17.30 -2.51 -18.30
C ARG A 316 17.12 -3.38 -17.07
N TYR A 317 17.29 -2.79 -15.88
CA TYR A 317 17.10 -3.52 -14.62
C TYR A 317 15.64 -3.92 -14.42
N GLN A 318 14.69 -3.03 -14.67
CA GLN A 318 13.27 -3.32 -14.57
C GLN A 318 12.84 -4.39 -15.58
N GLU A 319 13.29 -4.31 -16.84
CA GLU A 319 13.00 -5.33 -17.85
C GLU A 319 13.53 -6.71 -17.44
N ALA A 320 14.80 -6.79 -17.02
CA ALA A 320 15.42 -8.04 -16.60
C ALA A 320 14.75 -8.63 -15.34
N LEU A 321 14.38 -7.79 -14.37
CA LEU A 321 13.64 -8.19 -13.17
C LEU A 321 12.24 -8.71 -13.55
N GLU A 322 11.47 -7.98 -14.33
CA GLU A 322 10.12 -8.40 -14.74
C GLU A 322 10.14 -9.67 -15.60
N GLU A 323 11.20 -9.89 -16.39
CA GLU A 323 11.39 -11.11 -17.17
C GLU A 323 11.73 -12.31 -16.27
N SER A 324 12.65 -12.16 -15.32
CA SER A 324 13.04 -13.24 -14.41
C SER A 324 11.88 -13.66 -13.50
N ILE A 325 11.06 -12.71 -13.04
CA ILE A 325 9.85 -12.99 -12.26
C ILE A 325 8.88 -13.82 -13.08
N ALA A 326 8.55 -13.37 -14.30
CA ALA A 326 7.61 -14.09 -15.16
C ALA A 326 8.09 -15.50 -15.56
N ARG A 327 9.41 -15.70 -15.62
CA ARG A 327 10.02 -16.98 -15.96
C ARG A 327 10.02 -17.96 -14.79
N ASN A 328 10.29 -17.50 -13.58
CA ASN A 328 10.56 -18.38 -12.43
C ASN A 328 9.39 -18.48 -11.46
N PHE A 329 8.58 -17.43 -11.34
CA PHE A 329 7.40 -17.41 -10.49
C PHE A 329 6.16 -17.37 -11.42
N GLY A 330 5.33 -18.42 -11.42
CA GLY A 330 4.19 -18.56 -12.36
C GLY A 330 3.09 -17.48 -12.26
N ALA A 331 3.27 -16.48 -11.41
CA ALA A 331 2.45 -15.30 -11.23
C ALA A 331 3.33 -14.06 -11.05
N ASN A 332 2.72 -12.87 -11.07
CA ASN A 332 3.42 -11.59 -10.93
C ASN A 332 3.80 -11.32 -9.46
N ASN A 333 4.53 -12.26 -8.87
CA ASN A 333 4.80 -12.35 -7.44
C ASN A 333 6.04 -11.53 -7.08
N LEU A 334 5.91 -10.21 -7.21
CA LEU A 334 6.95 -9.22 -6.96
C LEU A 334 6.36 -8.05 -6.19
N ILE A 335 7.02 -7.66 -5.10
CA ILE A 335 6.81 -6.39 -4.41
C ILE A 335 8.04 -5.53 -4.65
N CYS A 336 7.89 -4.38 -5.30
CA CYS A 336 8.97 -3.41 -5.47
C CYS A 336 9.00 -2.45 -4.28
N CYS A 337 10.17 -2.13 -3.73
CA CYS A 337 10.30 -1.15 -2.65
C CYS A 337 11.42 -0.17 -2.94
N MET A 338 11.37 0.99 -2.29
CA MET A 338 12.29 2.09 -2.55
C MET A 338 12.36 2.39 -4.05
N ASN A 339 11.22 2.43 -4.76
CA ASN A 339 11.16 2.58 -6.21
C ASN A 339 10.37 3.83 -6.65
N HIS A 340 10.28 4.84 -5.77
CA HIS A 340 9.43 6.01 -5.94
C HIS A 340 9.85 7.00 -7.04
N ASN A 341 10.97 6.76 -7.72
CA ASN A 341 11.40 7.62 -8.81
C ASN A 341 10.58 7.37 -10.09
N SER A 342 10.44 8.41 -10.92
CA SER A 342 9.69 8.30 -12.18
C SER A 342 10.38 7.36 -13.19
N ASP A 343 11.69 7.14 -13.05
CA ASP A 343 12.44 6.18 -13.87
C ASP A 343 11.87 4.77 -13.72
N SER A 344 11.58 4.36 -12.48
CA SER A 344 11.01 3.05 -12.16
C SER A 344 9.55 2.95 -12.58
N PHE A 345 8.73 3.94 -12.23
CA PHE A 345 7.29 3.91 -12.53
C PHE A 345 7.01 3.88 -14.03
N TYR A 346 7.68 4.73 -14.81
CA TYR A 346 7.52 4.77 -16.25
C TYR A 346 8.33 3.69 -16.98
N SER A 347 8.95 2.75 -16.26
CA SER A 347 9.59 1.55 -16.84
C SER A 347 8.92 0.24 -16.43
N SER A 348 7.84 0.27 -15.61
CA SER A 348 7.20 -0.95 -15.10
C SER A 348 6.03 -1.42 -15.97
N LYS A 349 6.24 -2.50 -16.75
CA LYS A 349 5.23 -3.08 -17.64
C LYS A 349 4.44 -4.19 -16.97
N ARG A 350 5.04 -4.94 -16.04
CA ARG A 350 4.45 -6.11 -15.40
C ARG A 350 4.30 -5.93 -13.90
N SER A 351 5.29 -5.38 -13.19
CA SER A 351 5.25 -5.26 -11.72
C SER A 351 4.00 -4.54 -11.26
N ALA A 352 3.20 -5.21 -10.43
CA ALA A 352 1.86 -4.73 -10.04
C ALA A 352 1.77 -4.29 -8.58
N VAL A 353 2.80 -4.47 -7.77
CA VAL A 353 2.80 -4.08 -6.36
C VAL A 353 4.08 -3.31 -6.07
N ALA A 354 3.96 -2.16 -5.40
CA ALA A 354 5.11 -1.45 -4.88
C ALA A 354 4.79 -0.74 -3.57
N ARG A 355 5.75 -0.73 -2.63
CA ARG A 355 5.66 0.06 -1.39
C ARG A 355 5.47 1.52 -1.75
N ALA A 356 4.53 2.18 -1.08
CA ALA A 356 4.15 3.57 -1.34
C ALA A 356 4.55 4.53 -0.21
N SER A 357 5.45 4.09 0.66
CA SER A 357 5.90 4.82 1.85
C SER A 357 7.37 4.53 2.14
N GLU A 358 7.94 5.32 3.05
CA GLU A 358 9.07 4.88 3.87
C GLU A 358 8.68 3.67 4.74
N ASP A 359 9.68 3.06 5.36
CA ASP A 359 9.48 2.01 6.35
C ASP A 359 8.52 2.48 7.46
N PHE A 360 7.65 1.59 7.91
CA PHE A 360 7.02 1.76 9.23
C PHE A 360 8.13 1.74 10.30
N MET A 361 8.33 2.86 10.99
CA MET A 361 9.37 3.01 12.01
C MET A 361 8.76 2.92 13.42
N PRO A 362 8.61 1.72 14.02
CA PRO A 362 7.92 1.55 15.31
C PRO A 362 8.54 2.36 16.46
N ARG A 363 9.84 2.67 16.36
CA ARG A 363 10.60 3.38 17.40
C ARG A 363 10.59 4.90 17.23
N ASP A 364 10.05 5.42 16.13
CA ASP A 364 9.93 6.85 15.89
C ASP A 364 8.45 7.29 16.00
N PRO A 365 8.04 7.89 17.13
CA PRO A 365 6.70 8.44 17.30
C PRO A 365 6.32 9.48 16.26
N ASN A 366 7.31 10.20 15.70
CA ASN A 366 7.05 11.29 14.76
C ASN A 366 6.71 10.79 13.35
N SER A 367 7.06 9.54 13.05
CA SER A 367 6.80 8.91 11.75
C SER A 367 5.36 8.40 11.62
N GLN A 368 4.65 8.17 12.73
CA GLN A 368 3.42 7.37 12.75
C GLN A 368 2.28 8.02 11.95
N THR A 369 2.04 9.32 12.15
CA THR A 369 1.02 10.05 11.38
C THR A 369 1.51 10.39 9.98
N LEU A 370 2.80 10.68 9.83
CA LEU A 370 3.44 10.95 8.53
C LEU A 370 3.33 9.75 7.59
N HIS A 371 3.46 8.53 8.10
CA HIS A 371 3.34 7.30 7.31
C HIS A 371 1.98 7.22 6.64
N ILE A 372 0.89 7.38 7.41
CA ILE A 372 -0.48 7.31 6.90
C ILE A 372 -0.79 8.46 5.94
N ALA A 373 -0.33 9.68 6.24
CA ALA A 373 -0.51 10.80 5.32
C ALA A 373 0.26 10.59 4.01
N SER A 374 1.55 10.28 4.08
CA SER A 374 2.42 10.11 2.92
C SER A 374 1.93 8.98 2.01
N VAL A 375 1.62 7.81 2.59
CA VAL A 375 1.17 6.65 1.81
C VAL A 375 -0.16 6.88 1.11
N ALA A 376 -1.10 7.59 1.76
CA ALA A 376 -2.39 7.93 1.16
C ALA A 376 -2.21 8.90 -0.02
N PHE A 377 -1.39 9.94 0.13
CA PHE A 377 -1.11 10.88 -0.96
C PHE A 377 -0.31 10.25 -2.10
N ASN A 378 0.69 9.42 -1.80
CA ASN A 378 1.45 8.68 -2.83
C ASN A 378 0.54 7.74 -3.64
N SER A 379 -0.47 7.14 -2.98
CA SER A 379 -1.46 6.27 -3.60
C SER A 379 -2.36 6.97 -4.64
N LEU A 380 -2.37 8.31 -4.72
CA LEU A 380 -3.08 9.05 -5.78
C LEU A 380 -2.51 8.74 -7.17
N LEU A 381 -1.18 8.82 -7.31
CA LEU A 381 -0.49 8.58 -8.58
C LEU A 381 -0.10 7.11 -8.71
N MET A 382 0.53 6.55 -7.66
CA MET A 382 1.01 5.17 -7.71
C MET A 382 -0.13 4.18 -7.92
N GLY A 383 -1.31 4.46 -7.35
CA GLY A 383 -2.49 3.61 -7.47
C GLY A 383 -3.03 3.44 -8.89
N GLU A 384 -2.59 4.24 -9.87
CA GLU A 384 -2.92 4.06 -11.28
C GLU A 384 -1.88 3.22 -12.04
N ILE A 385 -0.74 2.90 -11.42
CA ILE A 385 0.39 2.17 -12.04
C ILE A 385 0.63 0.82 -11.33
N VAL A 386 0.46 0.77 -10.01
CA VAL A 386 0.67 -0.37 -9.12
C VAL A 386 -0.39 -0.41 -8.02
N VAL A 387 -0.59 -1.54 -7.36
CA VAL A 387 -1.23 -1.62 -6.05
C VAL A 387 -0.24 -1.03 -5.03
N PRO A 388 -0.57 0.09 -4.36
CA PRO A 388 0.28 0.68 -3.35
C PRO A 388 0.33 -0.25 -2.14
N ASP A 389 1.50 -0.75 -1.80
CA ASP A 389 1.74 -1.47 -0.56
C ASP A 389 2.00 -0.47 0.56
N TRP A 390 1.19 -0.56 1.63
CA TRP A 390 1.19 0.39 2.74
C TRP A 390 2.13 0.01 3.87
N ASP A 391 2.95 -1.01 3.62
CA ASP A 391 3.96 -1.54 4.52
C ASP A 391 3.41 -2.27 5.74
N MET A 392 4.28 -3.08 6.37
CA MET A 392 4.00 -3.76 7.63
C MET A 392 3.68 -2.78 8.76
N PHE A 393 3.10 -3.29 9.84
CA PHE A 393 3.00 -2.61 11.12
C PHE A 393 3.04 -3.61 12.27
N GLN A 394 3.29 -3.14 13.49
CA GLN A 394 3.18 -3.96 14.70
C GLN A 394 1.75 -3.90 15.27
N SER A 395 1.11 -5.05 15.45
CA SER A 395 -0.25 -5.18 15.98
C SER A 395 -0.31 -4.82 17.47
N LYS A 396 0.77 -5.05 18.20
CA LYS A 396 0.91 -4.64 19.61
C LYS A 396 1.81 -3.43 19.71
N HIS A 397 1.23 -2.28 19.42
CA HIS A 397 1.91 -0.98 19.43
C HIS A 397 0.94 0.12 19.86
N PHE A 398 1.44 1.24 20.41
CA PHE A 398 0.56 2.31 20.90
C PHE A 398 -0.27 2.98 19.78
N THR A 399 0.19 2.89 18.53
CA THR A 399 -0.52 3.36 17.32
C THR A 399 -1.17 2.23 16.52
N ALA A 400 -1.22 0.99 17.04
CA ALA A 400 -1.62 -0.18 16.25
C ALA A 400 -3.06 -0.08 15.70
N LYS A 401 -4.00 0.47 16.48
CA LYS A 401 -5.38 0.70 16.01
C LYS A 401 -5.41 1.68 14.82
N PHE A 402 -4.59 2.73 14.87
CA PHE A 402 -4.47 3.74 13.84
C PHE A 402 -3.94 3.13 12.54
N HIS A 403 -2.87 2.33 12.62
CA HIS A 403 -2.29 1.64 11.48
C HIS A 403 -3.16 0.50 10.95
N GLY A 404 -3.79 -0.29 11.83
CA GLY A 404 -4.70 -1.37 11.44
C GLY A 404 -5.89 -0.83 10.66
N ALA A 405 -6.57 0.20 11.16
CA ALA A 405 -7.66 0.86 10.46
C ALA A 405 -7.25 1.40 9.08
N ALA A 406 -6.06 1.99 8.97
CA ALA A 406 -5.53 2.49 7.71
C ALA A 406 -5.26 1.37 6.69
N ARG A 407 -4.66 0.24 7.12
CA ARG A 407 -4.43 -0.92 6.25
C ARG A 407 -5.74 -1.62 5.85
N ALA A 408 -6.78 -1.58 6.67
CA ALA A 408 -8.08 -2.16 6.32
C ALA A 408 -8.72 -1.49 5.09
N ILE A 409 -8.46 -0.19 4.90
CA ILE A 409 -9.06 0.63 3.84
C ILE A 409 -8.10 0.92 2.68
N SER A 410 -6.85 0.46 2.74
CA SER A 410 -5.83 0.76 1.73
C SER A 410 -6.08 0.09 0.38
N GLY A 411 -6.77 -1.05 0.37
CA GLY A 411 -6.87 -1.94 -0.79
C GLY A 411 -5.57 -2.67 -1.14
N SER A 412 -4.60 -2.66 -0.22
CA SER A 412 -3.33 -3.39 -0.27
C SER A 412 -3.40 -4.71 0.49
N THR A 413 -2.30 -5.47 0.47
CA THR A 413 -2.07 -6.53 1.47
C THR A 413 -2.11 -5.94 2.87
N VAL A 414 -2.57 -6.72 3.85
CA VAL A 414 -2.43 -6.42 5.27
C VAL A 414 -1.46 -7.43 5.86
N TYR A 415 -0.31 -6.97 6.32
CA TYR A 415 0.67 -7.81 6.98
C TYR A 415 1.31 -7.10 8.16
N VAL A 416 1.72 -7.87 9.16
CA VAL A 416 2.35 -7.36 10.38
C VAL A 416 3.82 -7.75 10.46
N SER A 417 4.54 -7.15 11.40
CA SER A 417 5.96 -7.42 11.67
C SER A 417 6.21 -7.77 13.14
N ASP A 418 5.18 -8.28 13.83
CA ASP A 418 5.23 -8.62 15.25
C ASP A 418 6.35 -9.61 15.57
N GLU A 419 7.02 -9.37 16.70
CA GLU A 419 7.84 -10.38 17.36
C GLU A 419 6.95 -11.55 17.85
N PRO A 420 7.46 -12.79 17.89
CA PRO A 420 6.77 -13.89 18.57
C PRO A 420 6.34 -13.49 19.99
N ASP A 421 5.14 -13.90 20.41
CA ASP A 421 4.51 -13.54 21.69
C ASP A 421 4.11 -12.05 21.86
N HIS A 422 4.35 -11.20 20.84
CA HIS A 422 4.04 -9.78 20.87
C HIS A 422 2.89 -9.39 19.93
N HIS A 423 1.76 -10.08 20.06
CA HIS A 423 0.57 -9.88 19.21
C HIS A 423 -0.60 -9.23 19.96
N ASP A 424 -1.41 -8.44 19.24
CA ASP A 424 -2.76 -8.06 19.66
C ASP A 424 -3.81 -8.77 18.78
N PHE A 425 -4.21 -9.97 19.19
CA PHE A 425 -5.19 -10.76 18.44
C PHE A 425 -6.58 -10.15 18.42
N GLU A 426 -6.94 -9.29 19.38
CA GLU A 426 -8.23 -8.60 19.37
C GLU A 426 -8.26 -7.49 18.31
N LEU A 427 -7.11 -6.86 18.03
CA LEU A 427 -6.95 -5.99 16.88
C LEU A 427 -6.90 -6.80 15.57
N LEU A 428 -6.11 -7.88 15.50
CA LEU A 428 -5.95 -8.67 14.28
C LEU A 428 -7.28 -9.28 13.79
N LYS A 429 -8.15 -9.73 14.70
CA LYS A 429 -9.49 -10.24 14.35
C LYS A 429 -10.42 -9.20 13.72
N LYS A 430 -10.06 -7.90 13.74
CA LYS A 430 -10.79 -6.83 13.02
C LYS A 430 -10.32 -6.67 11.57
N LEU A 431 -9.26 -7.37 11.19
CA LEU A 431 -8.58 -7.30 9.88
C LEU A 431 -8.60 -8.66 9.16
N VAL A 432 -8.44 -9.73 9.92
CA VAL A 432 -8.16 -11.09 9.44
C VAL A 432 -9.34 -12.01 9.75
N LEU A 433 -9.83 -12.70 8.73
CA LEU A 433 -10.82 -13.76 8.91
C LEU A 433 -10.13 -15.04 9.42
N PRO A 434 -10.84 -15.95 10.12
CA PRO A 434 -10.25 -17.18 10.64
C PRO A 434 -9.52 -18.08 9.63
N ASP A 435 -9.84 -17.99 8.33
CA ASP A 435 -9.13 -18.73 7.28
C ASP A 435 -7.80 -18.07 6.84
N GLY A 436 -7.49 -16.88 7.38
CA GLY A 436 -6.33 -16.06 7.06
C GLY A 436 -6.54 -15.11 5.88
N SER A 437 -7.74 -15.06 5.29
CA SER A 437 -8.07 -14.08 4.25
C SER A 437 -8.45 -12.72 4.85
N ILE A 438 -8.32 -11.66 4.05
CA ILE A 438 -8.69 -10.30 4.47
C ILE A 438 -9.89 -9.77 3.66
N LEU A 439 -10.59 -8.79 4.23
CA LEU A 439 -11.64 -8.04 3.54
C LEU A 439 -11.04 -6.86 2.77
N ARG A 440 -10.22 -7.13 1.76
CA ARG A 440 -9.52 -6.10 0.99
C ARG A 440 -10.48 -5.22 0.18
N ALA A 441 -10.30 -3.91 0.26
CA ALA A 441 -11.01 -2.96 -0.60
C ALA A 441 -10.52 -3.03 -2.06
N ARG A 442 -11.33 -2.57 -3.01
CA ARG A 442 -11.14 -2.81 -4.45
C ARG A 442 -10.14 -1.88 -5.12
N CYS A 443 -10.04 -0.63 -4.67
CA CYS A 443 -9.19 0.39 -5.27
C CYS A 443 -8.02 0.70 -4.34
N SER A 444 -7.13 1.62 -4.71
CA SER A 444 -6.16 2.17 -3.77
C SER A 444 -6.85 3.15 -2.83
N GLY A 445 -6.55 3.07 -1.54
CA GLY A 445 -6.99 4.05 -0.55
C GLY A 445 -6.40 5.42 -0.88
N ARG A 446 -7.24 6.45 -0.93
CA ARG A 446 -6.84 7.81 -1.33
C ARG A 446 -7.48 8.86 -0.44
N PRO A 447 -6.86 10.03 -0.26
CA PRO A 447 -7.51 11.16 0.38
C PRO A 447 -8.85 11.47 -0.28
N THR A 448 -9.85 11.85 0.51
CA THR A 448 -11.10 12.39 -0.04
C THR A 448 -10.83 13.70 -0.76
N ARG A 449 -11.73 14.10 -1.66
CA ARG A 449 -11.54 15.29 -2.50
C ARG A 449 -11.24 16.55 -1.69
N ASP A 450 -11.91 16.73 -0.55
CA ASP A 450 -11.73 17.87 0.34
C ASP A 450 -10.41 17.83 1.14
N CYS A 451 -9.73 16.68 1.18
CA CYS A 451 -8.41 16.54 1.79
C CYS A 451 -7.24 16.84 0.83
N LEU A 452 -7.47 16.96 -0.49
CA LEU A 452 -6.39 17.03 -1.48
C LEU A 452 -5.53 18.30 -1.41
N PHE A 453 -6.09 19.41 -0.92
CA PHE A 453 -5.46 20.74 -0.93
C PHE A 453 -5.35 21.38 0.45
N ILE A 454 -5.44 20.55 1.50
CA ILE A 454 -5.23 20.95 2.89
C ILE A 454 -4.03 20.20 3.46
N ASP A 455 -3.53 20.65 4.61
CA ASP A 455 -2.42 20.00 5.30
C ASP A 455 -2.94 19.20 6.51
N PRO A 456 -3.14 17.88 6.36
CA PRO A 456 -3.69 17.04 7.43
C PRO A 456 -2.70 16.75 8.57
N VAL A 457 -1.46 17.26 8.49
CA VAL A 457 -0.39 16.95 9.44
C VAL A 457 -0.06 18.15 10.33
N MET A 458 -0.07 19.38 9.77
CA MET A 458 0.45 20.56 10.48
C MET A 458 -0.51 21.76 10.59
N ASP A 459 -1.69 21.75 9.95
CA ASP A 459 -2.57 22.93 9.97
C ASP A 459 -3.37 23.15 11.27
N GLY A 460 -3.39 22.16 12.16
CA GLY A 460 -4.11 22.16 13.43
C GLY A 460 -5.65 22.21 13.30
N LYS A 461 -6.20 21.89 12.13
CA LYS A 461 -7.62 22.14 11.80
C LYS A 461 -8.31 20.95 11.17
N ASN A 462 -7.61 20.15 10.37
CA ASN A 462 -8.25 19.12 9.57
C ASN A 462 -7.65 17.74 9.84
N PHE A 463 -8.49 16.72 9.98
CA PHE A 463 -8.06 15.33 9.94
C PHE A 463 -8.02 14.84 8.49
N LEU A 464 -7.20 13.82 8.23
CA LEU A 464 -7.16 13.13 6.95
C LEU A 464 -8.35 12.20 6.83
N LYS A 465 -9.12 12.31 5.75
CA LYS A 465 -10.10 11.30 5.36
C LYS A 465 -9.55 10.50 4.19
N ILE A 466 -9.65 9.19 4.27
CA ILE A 466 -9.21 8.25 3.25
C ILE A 466 -10.43 7.44 2.84
N TRP A 467 -10.71 7.32 1.55
CA TRP A 467 -11.82 6.55 1.04
C TRP A 467 -11.37 5.41 0.13
N ASN A 468 -12.20 4.38 0.06
CA ASN A 468 -12.06 3.26 -0.87
C ASN A 468 -13.43 2.62 -1.16
N LEU A 469 -13.47 1.69 -2.10
CA LEU A 469 -14.67 1.01 -2.56
C LEU A 469 -14.65 -0.47 -2.22
N ASN A 470 -15.81 -1.00 -1.85
CA ASN A 470 -16.14 -2.42 -1.87
C ASN A 470 -17.01 -2.73 -3.09
N LYS A 471 -17.55 -3.95 -3.18
CA LYS A 471 -18.43 -4.33 -4.30
C LYS A 471 -19.75 -3.58 -4.30
N LEU A 472 -20.34 -3.37 -3.12
CA LEU A 472 -21.68 -2.81 -2.93
C LEU A 472 -21.75 -1.67 -1.91
N SER A 473 -20.60 -1.23 -1.38
CA SER A 473 -20.48 -0.13 -0.42
C SER A 473 -19.16 0.59 -0.64
N GLY A 474 -18.96 1.73 0.01
CA GLY A 474 -17.63 2.30 0.20
C GLY A 474 -17.23 2.30 1.67
N VAL A 475 -15.97 2.61 1.92
CA VAL A 475 -15.40 2.73 3.26
C VAL A 475 -14.62 4.03 3.37
N ILE A 476 -14.77 4.72 4.50
CA ILE A 476 -14.04 5.95 4.81
C ILE A 476 -13.35 5.77 6.16
N GLY A 477 -12.05 6.01 6.24
CA GLY A 477 -11.36 6.20 7.51
C GLY A 477 -11.06 7.67 7.74
N ALA A 478 -11.36 8.18 8.94
CA ALA A 478 -10.96 9.50 9.41
C ALA A 478 -9.80 9.34 10.39
N PHE A 479 -8.71 10.07 10.18
CA PHE A 479 -7.44 9.94 10.91
C PHE A 479 -6.93 11.31 11.32
N ASN A 480 -6.80 11.53 12.63
CA ASN A 480 -6.15 12.75 13.10
C ASN A 480 -4.63 12.59 13.07
N CYS A 481 -4.03 13.05 11.98
CA CYS A 481 -2.58 13.03 11.74
C CYS A 481 -1.83 14.22 12.36
N GLN A 482 -2.51 15.08 13.13
CA GLN A 482 -1.99 16.40 13.50
C GLN A 482 -1.07 16.36 14.71
N GLY A 483 0.04 17.10 14.60
CA GLY A 483 0.93 17.37 15.72
C GLY A 483 1.83 16.20 16.13
N ALA A 484 1.85 15.11 15.36
CA ALA A 484 2.70 13.94 15.59
C ALA A 484 3.78 13.77 14.51
N GLY A 485 4.05 14.77 13.66
CA GLY A 485 5.10 14.72 12.63
C GLY A 485 5.12 16.01 11.79
N ASN A 486 6.12 16.17 10.92
CA ASN A 486 6.28 17.34 10.06
C ASN A 486 6.65 16.96 8.61
N TRP A 487 6.15 17.71 7.63
CA TRP A 487 6.55 17.59 6.21
C TRP A 487 6.53 18.96 5.49
N PRO A 488 7.35 19.24 4.45
CA PRO A 488 8.36 18.35 3.89
C PRO A 488 9.53 18.16 4.85
N LEU A 489 10.08 16.94 4.86
CA LEU A 489 11.29 16.60 5.62
C LEU A 489 12.49 17.28 4.96
N LYS A 490 12.97 18.40 5.52
CA LYS A 490 14.15 19.13 5.03
C LYS A 490 15.12 19.37 6.17
N GLU A 491 16.42 19.38 5.90
CA GLU A 491 17.41 19.73 6.92
C GLU A 491 17.06 21.08 7.57
N GLY A 492 17.01 21.09 8.91
CA GLY A 492 16.62 22.26 9.69
C GLY A 492 15.11 22.47 9.90
N SER A 493 14.23 21.61 9.36
CA SER A 493 12.78 21.65 9.64
C SER A 493 12.41 21.09 11.03
N GLU A 494 13.38 20.53 11.76
CA GLU A 494 13.20 19.81 13.03
C GLU A 494 12.74 20.70 14.22
N ASN A 495 12.67 22.03 14.07
CA ASN A 495 12.68 22.93 15.23
C ASN A 495 11.45 23.83 15.45
N ILE A 496 10.28 23.58 14.84
CA ILE A 496 9.12 24.51 15.03
C ILE A 496 7.96 23.92 15.85
N LEU A 497 7.77 22.59 15.92
CA LEU A 497 6.57 22.02 16.58
C LEU A 497 6.83 20.90 17.59
N ALA A 498 8.05 20.37 17.70
CA ALA A 498 8.34 19.15 18.47
C ALA A 498 8.36 19.32 20.01
N SER A 499 8.06 20.50 20.57
CA SER A 499 8.28 20.73 22.01
C SER A 499 7.04 20.96 22.88
N THR A 500 5.80 21.02 22.37
CA THR A 500 4.66 21.43 23.24
C THR A 500 3.23 20.96 22.91
N SER A 501 2.93 20.16 21.88
CA SER A 501 1.53 19.90 21.51
C SER A 501 0.82 18.93 22.46
N LYS A 502 -0.08 19.47 23.30
CA LYS A 502 -1.19 18.69 23.88
C LYS A 502 -1.94 17.96 22.75
N PRO A 503 -2.54 16.78 23.01
CA PRO A 503 -3.41 16.11 22.04
C PRO A 503 -4.43 17.11 21.50
N LEU A 504 -4.43 17.31 20.19
CA LEU A 504 -5.31 18.27 19.54
C LEU A 504 -6.56 17.53 19.10
N THR A 505 -7.69 17.78 19.75
CA THR A 505 -8.97 17.25 19.29
C THR A 505 -9.52 18.13 18.16
N ILE A 506 -9.71 17.52 17.00
CA ILE A 506 -10.28 18.16 15.82
C ILE A 506 -11.67 17.60 15.58
N THR A 507 -12.59 18.49 15.23
CA THR A 507 -13.94 18.13 14.82
C THR A 507 -14.12 18.43 13.35
N GLY A 508 -14.57 17.43 12.60
CA GLY A 508 -14.89 17.51 11.19
C GLY A 508 -16.16 16.73 10.89
N HIS A 509 -16.39 16.43 9.62
CA HIS A 509 -17.59 15.73 9.19
C HIS A 509 -17.28 14.65 8.15
N ILE A 510 -18.12 13.62 8.16
CA ILE A 510 -18.15 12.56 7.15
C ILE A 510 -19.45 12.64 6.38
N SER A 511 -19.37 12.49 5.06
CA SER A 511 -20.51 12.52 4.14
C SER A 511 -20.44 11.34 3.18
N PRO A 512 -21.58 10.78 2.73
CA PRO A 512 -21.56 9.79 1.65
C PRO A 512 -20.83 10.26 0.39
N LEU A 513 -20.87 11.57 0.08
CA LEU A 513 -20.16 12.16 -1.06
C LEU A 513 -18.64 12.28 -0.88
N ASP A 514 -18.10 11.94 0.29
CA ASP A 514 -16.65 11.79 0.45
C ASP A 514 -16.11 10.57 -0.33
N ILE A 515 -16.98 9.61 -0.70
CA ILE A 515 -16.66 8.53 -1.63
C ILE A 515 -17.00 8.98 -3.05
N ASP A 516 -15.96 9.23 -3.84
CA ASP A 516 -16.09 9.87 -5.14
C ASP A 516 -16.95 9.10 -6.15
N TYR A 517 -16.89 7.76 -6.08
CA TYR A 517 -17.59 6.84 -6.98
C TYR A 517 -18.76 6.11 -6.31
N ILE A 518 -19.37 6.69 -5.26
CA ILE A 518 -20.49 6.03 -4.56
C ILE A 518 -21.70 5.83 -5.48
N GLY A 519 -21.93 6.75 -6.42
CA GLY A 519 -22.99 6.66 -7.43
C GLY A 519 -22.82 5.45 -8.35
N ASP A 520 -21.59 5.15 -8.76
CA ASP A 520 -21.27 4.00 -9.62
C ASP A 520 -21.63 2.67 -8.96
N ILE A 521 -21.50 2.58 -7.63
CA ILE A 521 -21.87 1.40 -6.84
C ILE A 521 -23.38 1.32 -6.61
N ALA A 522 -24.00 2.47 -6.37
CA ALA A 522 -25.42 2.53 -6.08
C ALA A 522 -26.26 2.16 -7.32
N GLY A 523 -25.84 2.58 -8.51
CA GLY A 523 -26.54 2.41 -9.78
C GLY A 523 -27.59 3.49 -10.03
N ASP A 524 -28.17 3.46 -11.23
CA ASP A 524 -29.03 4.55 -11.76
C ASP A 524 -30.31 4.79 -10.94
N ASP A 525 -30.84 3.77 -10.29
CA ASP A 525 -32.09 3.84 -9.49
C ASP A 525 -31.87 4.35 -8.05
N TRP A 526 -30.67 4.86 -7.72
CA TRP A 526 -30.35 5.30 -6.36
C TRP A 526 -31.05 6.61 -6.00
N THR A 527 -31.80 6.59 -4.89
CA THR A 527 -32.51 7.77 -4.38
C THR A 527 -31.60 8.78 -3.68
N GLY A 528 -30.30 8.49 -3.55
CA GLY A 528 -29.33 9.33 -2.87
C GLY A 528 -29.16 9.03 -1.39
N ASP A 529 -29.95 8.15 -0.78
CA ASP A 529 -29.80 7.81 0.65
C ASP A 529 -28.72 6.74 0.87
N CYS A 530 -27.94 6.89 1.94
CA CYS A 530 -26.97 5.91 2.42
C CYS A 530 -27.25 5.53 3.88
N ALA A 531 -27.00 4.25 4.18
CA ALA A 531 -26.79 3.79 5.54
C ALA A 531 -25.29 3.93 5.87
N ILE A 532 -25.01 4.52 7.02
CA ILE A 532 -23.65 4.79 7.51
C ILE A 532 -23.47 4.06 8.83
N TYR A 533 -22.51 3.14 8.87
CA TYR A 533 -22.14 2.41 10.07
C TYR A 533 -20.78 2.92 10.57
N ALA A 534 -20.74 3.45 11.79
CA ALA A 534 -19.52 3.88 12.46
C ALA A 534 -18.97 2.74 13.33
N PHE A 535 -17.73 2.34 13.06
CA PHE A 535 -17.14 1.12 13.61
C PHE A 535 -16.92 1.18 15.12
N ASN A 536 -16.26 2.22 15.64
CA ASN A 536 -15.89 2.22 17.07
C ASN A 536 -17.12 2.39 17.98
N SER A 537 -18.11 3.19 17.58
CA SER A 537 -19.36 3.37 18.34
C SER A 537 -20.36 2.24 18.11
N GLY A 538 -20.22 1.48 17.01
CA GLY A 538 -21.18 0.48 16.59
C GLY A 538 -22.55 1.04 16.20
N SER A 539 -22.63 2.33 15.85
CA SER A 539 -23.89 3.02 15.57
C SER A 539 -24.22 3.05 14.08
N LEU A 540 -25.51 2.85 13.75
CA LEU A 540 -26.05 2.98 12.41
C LEU A 540 -26.82 4.29 12.25
N SER A 541 -26.71 4.94 11.10
CA SER A 541 -27.50 6.13 10.75
C SER A 541 -27.88 6.09 9.28
N ARG A 542 -29.03 6.67 8.92
CA ARG A 542 -29.43 6.88 7.53
C ARG A 542 -29.34 8.37 7.20
N LEU A 543 -28.66 8.70 6.11
CA LEU A 543 -28.49 10.07 5.64
C LEU A 543 -28.69 10.19 4.14
N PRO A 544 -29.18 11.33 3.63
CA PRO A 544 -29.08 11.66 2.21
C PRO A 544 -27.60 11.83 1.82
N LYS A 545 -27.29 11.80 0.52
CA LYS A 545 -25.92 11.84 0.01
C LYS A 545 -25.15 13.09 0.45
N GLU A 546 -25.80 14.24 0.58
CA GLU A 546 -25.21 15.49 1.09
C GLU A 546 -25.20 15.58 2.63
N GLY A 547 -25.79 14.60 3.32
CA GLY A 547 -25.83 14.53 4.78
C GLY A 547 -24.43 14.45 5.39
N LYS A 548 -24.32 14.91 6.64
CA LYS A 548 -23.04 15.01 7.37
C LYS A 548 -23.17 14.43 8.77
N ILE A 549 -22.20 13.62 9.17
CA ILE A 549 -22.03 13.12 10.55
C ILE A 549 -20.83 13.85 11.18
N PRO A 550 -20.98 14.50 12.35
CA PRO A 550 -19.86 15.09 13.05
C PRO A 550 -18.95 14.00 13.63
N VAL A 551 -17.64 14.22 13.56
CA VAL A 551 -16.62 13.31 14.09
C VAL A 551 -15.57 14.14 14.82
N SER A 552 -15.25 13.75 16.06
CA SER A 552 -14.23 14.39 16.87
C SER A 552 -13.13 13.38 17.19
N LEU A 553 -11.89 13.70 16.84
CA LEU A 553 -10.74 12.81 17.01
C LEU A 553 -9.60 13.59 17.66
N SER A 554 -8.99 13.02 18.69
CA SER A 554 -7.70 13.47 19.23
C SER A 554 -6.55 12.99 18.37
N THR A 555 -5.36 13.59 18.51
CA THR A 555 -4.14 13.13 17.82
C THR A 555 -3.97 11.61 17.95
N LEU A 556 -3.67 10.93 16.83
CA LEU A 556 -3.53 9.46 16.72
C LEU A 556 -4.83 8.65 16.96
N GLU A 557 -5.99 9.30 17.04
CA GLU A 557 -7.28 8.62 16.99
C GLU A 557 -7.81 8.52 15.55
N CYS A 558 -8.61 7.48 15.31
CA CYS A 558 -9.25 7.24 14.03
C CYS A 558 -10.65 6.62 14.18
N GLU A 559 -11.48 6.80 13.17
CA GLU A 559 -12.80 6.15 13.04
C GLU A 559 -12.95 5.60 11.61
N VAL A 560 -13.66 4.47 11.46
CA VAL A 560 -13.93 3.85 10.17
C VAL A 560 -15.43 3.77 9.94
N PHE A 561 -15.87 4.22 8.77
CA PHE A 561 -17.26 4.28 8.36
C PHE A 561 -17.49 3.37 7.16
N THR A 562 -18.47 2.47 7.25
CA THR A 562 -19.02 1.79 6.07
C THR A 562 -20.19 2.60 5.53
N ILE A 563 -20.13 2.98 4.26
CA ILE A 563 -21.16 3.76 3.57
C ILE A 563 -21.84 2.87 2.54
N SER A 564 -23.09 2.49 2.79
CA SER A 564 -23.84 1.57 1.94
C SER A 564 -25.06 2.26 1.32
N PRO A 565 -25.18 2.33 -0.02
CA PRO A 565 -26.35 2.91 -0.67
C PRO A 565 -27.65 2.17 -0.30
N VAL A 566 -28.66 2.93 0.09
CA VAL A 566 -30.00 2.41 0.39
C VAL A 566 -30.77 2.20 -0.90
N LYS A 567 -31.26 0.97 -1.10
CA LYS A 567 -32.12 0.58 -2.22
C LYS A 567 -33.52 0.25 -1.75
N VAL A 568 -34.51 0.42 -2.63
CA VAL A 568 -35.92 0.15 -2.34
C VAL A 568 -36.34 -1.16 -2.99
N TYR A 569 -36.84 -2.11 -2.19
CA TYR A 569 -37.33 -3.41 -2.62
C TYR A 569 -38.77 -3.60 -2.12
N ASN A 570 -39.73 -3.57 -3.04
CA ASN A 570 -41.17 -3.73 -2.73
C ASN A 570 -41.63 -2.89 -1.52
N SER A 571 -41.27 -1.60 -1.49
CA SER A 571 -41.48 -0.61 -0.40
C SER A 571 -40.56 -0.68 0.83
N HIS A 572 -39.68 -1.68 0.92
CA HIS A 572 -38.69 -1.79 2.00
C HIS A 572 -37.37 -1.14 1.58
N HIS A 573 -36.83 -0.26 2.42
CA HIS A 573 -35.51 0.33 2.21
C HIS A 573 -34.45 -0.55 2.87
N PHE A 574 -33.44 -0.93 2.11
CA PHE A 574 -32.43 -1.89 2.56
C PHE A 574 -31.02 -1.51 2.09
N ALA A 575 -30.03 -1.70 2.95
CA ALA A 575 -28.61 -1.55 2.60
C ALA A 575 -27.76 -2.56 3.38
N PRO A 576 -27.02 -3.48 2.72
CA PRO A 576 -26.13 -4.39 3.43
C PRO A 576 -24.90 -3.64 3.96
N ILE A 577 -24.54 -3.84 5.23
CA ILE A 577 -23.34 -3.23 5.84
C ILE A 577 -22.16 -4.20 5.79
N GLY A 578 -22.36 -5.48 6.11
CA GLY A 578 -21.31 -6.51 6.06
C GLY A 578 -20.94 -7.04 7.45
N LEU A 579 -19.70 -7.50 7.63
CA LEU A 579 -19.21 -7.99 8.92
C LEU A 579 -18.85 -6.83 9.86
N ILE A 580 -19.78 -6.45 10.74
CA ILE A 580 -19.69 -5.21 11.53
C ILE A 580 -18.60 -5.23 12.62
N ASP A 581 -17.97 -6.37 12.84
CA ASP A 581 -16.79 -6.52 13.72
C ASP A 581 -15.45 -6.30 12.98
N MET A 582 -15.49 -6.11 11.65
CA MET A 582 -14.32 -5.87 10.80
C MET A 582 -14.22 -4.39 10.43
N TYR A 583 -13.00 -3.84 10.38
CA TYR A 583 -12.78 -2.45 9.97
C TYR A 583 -13.35 -2.18 8.56
N ASN A 584 -13.07 -3.06 7.59
CA ASN A 584 -13.70 -2.99 6.28
C ASN A 584 -14.90 -3.95 6.16
N SER A 585 -15.94 -3.69 6.95
CA SER A 585 -17.16 -4.50 7.05
C SER A 585 -17.78 -4.84 5.69
N GLY A 586 -17.91 -3.84 4.81
CA GLY A 586 -18.50 -3.99 3.48
C GLY A 586 -17.72 -4.89 2.52
N GLY A 587 -16.45 -5.16 2.80
CA GLY A 587 -15.61 -6.06 2.01
C GLY A 587 -16.04 -7.53 2.06
N ALA A 588 -16.93 -7.90 3.00
CA ALA A 588 -17.51 -9.23 3.10
C ALA A 588 -18.61 -9.51 2.06
N ILE A 589 -19.18 -8.46 1.46
CA ILE A 589 -20.36 -8.57 0.61
C ILE A 589 -19.94 -8.85 -0.85
N GLU A 590 -20.43 -9.96 -1.39
CA GLU A 590 -20.08 -10.48 -2.71
C GLU A 590 -21.17 -10.19 -3.77
N GLY A 591 -22.42 -10.04 -3.35
CA GLY A 591 -23.54 -9.79 -4.25
C GLY A 591 -24.87 -9.57 -3.52
N LEU A 592 -25.83 -8.99 -4.23
CA LEU A 592 -27.16 -8.69 -3.72
C LEU A 592 -28.18 -8.91 -4.84
N LEU A 593 -29.22 -9.69 -4.55
CA LEU A 593 -30.32 -9.99 -5.46
C LEU A 593 -31.65 -9.80 -4.74
N CYS A 594 -32.69 -9.43 -5.46
CA CYS A 594 -34.05 -9.37 -4.93
C CYS A 594 -34.98 -10.20 -5.79
N SER A 595 -35.86 -10.96 -5.15
CA SER A 595 -36.90 -11.75 -5.79
C SER A 595 -38.27 -11.39 -5.19
N GLN A 596 -39.28 -11.28 -6.05
CA GLN A 596 -40.66 -11.03 -5.63
C GLN A 596 -41.29 -12.33 -5.14
N LEU A 597 -41.96 -12.28 -3.99
CA LEU A 597 -42.72 -13.40 -3.45
C LEU A 597 -44.23 -13.07 -3.57
N PRO A 598 -45.12 -14.08 -3.58
CA PRO A 598 -46.57 -13.86 -3.66
C PRO A 598 -47.14 -12.92 -2.59
N SER A 599 -46.47 -12.81 -1.44
CA SER A 599 -46.91 -11.99 -0.29
C SER A 599 -45.83 -11.03 0.23
N GLY A 600 -44.80 -10.69 -0.56
CA GLY A 600 -43.70 -9.85 -0.09
C GLY A 600 -42.46 -9.88 -0.99
N CYS A 601 -41.28 -9.72 -0.43
CA CYS A 601 -40.03 -9.84 -1.19
C CYS A 601 -38.94 -10.54 -0.40
N LYS A 602 -38.03 -11.19 -1.13
CA LYS A 602 -36.84 -11.85 -0.59
C LYS A 602 -35.60 -11.14 -1.12
N ILE A 603 -34.81 -10.60 -0.20
CA ILE A 603 -33.49 -10.02 -0.48
C ILE A 603 -32.45 -11.09 -0.17
N GLN A 604 -31.70 -11.51 -1.18
CA GLN A 604 -30.63 -12.49 -1.05
C GLN A 604 -29.27 -11.78 -1.12
N ILE A 605 -28.44 -12.02 -0.12
CA ILE A 605 -27.11 -11.42 0.03
C ILE A 605 -26.10 -12.55 -0.06
N LYS A 606 -25.16 -12.44 -1.01
CA LYS A 606 -24.00 -13.31 -1.05
C LYS A 606 -22.89 -12.66 -0.21
N THR A 607 -22.37 -13.38 0.77
CA THR A 607 -21.35 -12.88 1.71
C THR A 607 -20.29 -13.93 1.97
N ARG A 608 -19.11 -13.53 2.43
CA ARG A 608 -18.07 -14.42 2.96
C ARG A 608 -17.64 -14.03 4.37
N GLY A 609 -16.96 -14.94 5.07
CA GLY A 609 -16.55 -14.79 6.47
C GLY A 609 -17.64 -15.17 7.49
N CYS A 610 -17.34 -14.94 8.76
CA CYS A 610 -18.16 -15.32 9.93
C CYS A 610 -18.27 -14.17 10.94
N GLY A 611 -19.17 -14.29 11.92
CA GLY A 611 -19.39 -13.28 12.96
C GLY A 611 -20.70 -12.51 12.79
N ARG A 612 -20.76 -11.26 13.27
CA ARG A 612 -21.99 -10.46 13.18
C ARG A 612 -22.10 -9.81 11.80
N PHE A 613 -23.11 -10.20 11.03
CA PHE A 613 -23.47 -9.54 9.79
C PHE A 613 -24.53 -8.48 10.03
N GLY A 614 -24.26 -7.24 9.62
CA GLY A 614 -25.15 -6.10 9.75
C GLY A 614 -25.78 -5.68 8.42
N ALA A 615 -27.02 -5.18 8.48
CA ALA A 615 -27.68 -4.47 7.40
C ALA A 615 -28.59 -3.37 7.96
N TYR A 616 -28.84 -2.32 7.17
CA TYR A 616 -29.94 -1.41 7.40
C TYR A 616 -31.22 -1.98 6.78
N SER A 617 -32.32 -1.94 7.53
CA SER A 617 -33.67 -2.16 7.03
C SER A 617 -34.65 -1.15 7.62
N SER A 618 -35.53 -0.58 6.80
CA SER A 618 -36.60 0.31 7.29
C SER A 618 -37.73 -0.41 8.03
N SER A 619 -37.82 -1.73 7.94
CA SER A 619 -38.87 -2.53 8.57
C SER A 619 -38.31 -3.83 9.13
N LYS A 620 -38.94 -4.37 10.16
CA LYS A 620 -38.54 -5.66 10.72
C LYS A 620 -38.79 -6.78 9.69
N PRO A 621 -37.79 -7.61 9.34
CA PRO A 621 -38.02 -8.81 8.53
C PRO A 621 -38.97 -9.79 9.23
N SER A 622 -39.65 -10.60 8.42
CA SER A 622 -40.51 -11.68 8.92
C SER A 622 -39.65 -12.85 9.43
N TYR A 623 -38.64 -13.26 8.66
CA TYR A 623 -37.61 -14.22 9.05
C TYR A 623 -36.34 -14.03 8.20
N CYS A 624 -35.22 -14.60 8.66
CA CYS A 624 -33.96 -14.63 7.92
C CYS A 624 -33.48 -16.09 7.81
N THR A 625 -32.79 -16.42 6.72
CA THR A 625 -32.14 -17.73 6.58
C THR A 625 -30.66 -17.56 6.24
N VAL A 626 -29.84 -18.54 6.63
CA VAL A 626 -28.43 -18.66 6.23
C VAL A 626 -28.24 -20.05 5.66
N LYS A 627 -27.75 -20.14 4.41
CA LYS A 627 -27.67 -21.42 3.66
C LYS A 627 -29.03 -22.16 3.57
N GLY A 628 -30.13 -21.40 3.56
CA GLY A 628 -31.49 -21.93 3.49
C GLY A 628 -32.11 -22.37 4.83
N GLU A 629 -31.34 -22.34 5.93
CA GLU A 629 -31.85 -22.66 7.26
C GLU A 629 -32.25 -21.39 8.01
N GLU A 630 -33.43 -21.40 8.64
CA GLU A 630 -33.93 -20.26 9.41
C GLU A 630 -32.99 -19.93 10.58
N THR A 631 -32.65 -18.66 10.73
CA THR A 631 -31.74 -18.19 11.78
C THR A 631 -32.35 -17.05 12.57
N LYS A 632 -31.92 -16.94 13.83
CA LYS A 632 -32.32 -15.84 14.70
C LYS A 632 -31.62 -14.56 14.23
N PHE A 633 -32.36 -13.46 14.29
CA PHE A 633 -31.83 -12.14 14.02
C PHE A 633 -32.25 -11.15 15.12
N ASN A 634 -31.43 -10.13 15.31
CA ASN A 634 -31.76 -8.98 16.14
C ASN A 634 -32.11 -7.80 15.23
N TYR A 635 -33.16 -7.06 15.56
CA TYR A 635 -33.57 -5.88 14.81
C TYR A 635 -33.82 -4.73 15.77
N ASN A 636 -33.11 -3.62 15.59
CA ASN A 636 -33.34 -2.40 16.33
C ASN A 636 -34.36 -1.53 15.58
N THR A 637 -35.49 -1.25 16.23
CA THR A 637 -36.57 -0.45 15.65
C THR A 637 -36.26 1.04 15.55
N GLU A 638 -35.28 1.53 16.30
CA GLU A 638 -34.93 2.96 16.34
C GLU A 638 -34.04 3.37 15.16
N ASP A 639 -33.01 2.58 14.85
CA ASP A 639 -32.04 2.88 13.78
C ASP A 639 -32.16 1.97 12.54
N GLY A 640 -32.96 0.90 12.63
CA GLY A 640 -33.14 -0.07 11.55
C GLY A 640 -32.01 -1.09 11.41
N LEU A 641 -31.11 -1.21 12.40
CA LEU A 641 -30.00 -2.16 12.35
C LEU A 641 -30.51 -3.60 12.51
N LEU A 642 -30.35 -4.38 11.46
CA LEU A 642 -30.54 -5.83 11.41
C LEU A 642 -29.20 -6.52 11.63
N ILE A 643 -29.13 -7.43 12.60
CA ILE A 643 -27.94 -8.25 12.88
C ILE A 643 -28.30 -9.73 12.77
N ILE A 644 -27.52 -10.45 11.97
CA ILE A 644 -27.60 -11.90 11.78
C ILE A 644 -26.25 -12.50 12.17
N HIS A 645 -26.25 -13.57 12.96
CA HIS A 645 -25.01 -14.24 13.34
C HIS A 645 -24.65 -15.32 12.31
N LEU A 646 -23.43 -15.24 11.78
CA LEU A 646 -22.90 -16.19 10.82
C LEU A 646 -21.97 -17.16 11.54
N GLU A 647 -22.48 -18.34 11.85
CA GLU A 647 -21.72 -19.44 12.46
C GLU A 647 -20.92 -20.24 11.41
N GLY A 648 -19.90 -20.96 11.86
CA GLY A 648 -19.09 -21.87 11.05
C GLY A 648 -17.96 -21.20 10.26
N ASP A 649 -17.56 -21.85 9.17
CA ASP A 649 -16.34 -21.55 8.39
C ASP A 649 -16.35 -20.16 7.73
N CYS A 650 -15.34 -19.79 6.93
CA CYS A 650 -15.29 -18.49 6.23
C CYS A 650 -15.89 -18.51 4.81
N ASP A 651 -16.48 -19.64 4.41
CA ASP A 651 -16.97 -19.85 3.04
C ASP A 651 -18.05 -18.85 2.62
N ALA A 652 -18.08 -18.60 1.31
CA ALA A 652 -19.15 -17.86 0.66
C ALA A 652 -20.50 -18.53 0.94
N ARG A 653 -21.48 -17.74 1.39
CA ARG A 653 -22.82 -18.21 1.74
C ARG A 653 -23.88 -17.20 1.33
N GLU A 654 -25.11 -17.66 1.34
CA GLU A 654 -26.29 -16.84 1.06
C GLU A 654 -27.03 -16.58 2.37
N ILE A 655 -27.33 -15.29 2.60
CA ILE A 655 -28.26 -14.82 3.61
C ILE A 655 -29.52 -14.39 2.88
N ASP A 656 -30.67 -14.90 3.29
CA ASP A 656 -31.95 -14.44 2.80
C ASP A 656 -32.67 -13.64 3.88
N VAL A 657 -33.13 -12.44 3.52
CA VAL A 657 -33.98 -11.59 4.37
C VAL A 657 -35.35 -11.50 3.71
N VAL A 658 -36.39 -11.97 4.42
CA VAL A 658 -37.74 -12.10 3.86
C VAL A 658 -38.70 -11.16 4.57
N TYR A 659 -39.47 -10.41 3.78
CA TYR A 659 -40.52 -9.51 4.24
C TYR A 659 -41.89 -10.11 3.96
#